data_AF-T1C855-F1
#
_entry.id   AF-T1C855-F1
#
_cell.length_a   1.000
_cell.length_b   1.000
_cell.length_c   1.000
_cell.angle_alpha   90.00
_cell.angle_beta   90.00
_cell.angle_gamma   90.00
#
_symmetry.space_group_name_H-M   'P 1'
#
loop_
_entity.id
_entity.type
_entity.pdbx_description
1 polymer ?
#
loop_
_entity_poly.entity_id
_entity_poly.type
_entity_poly.pdbx_seq_one_letter_code
_entity_poly.pdbx_strand_id
1 'polypeptide(L)'
;MAAVGADAAGRPASYGEAVRASERFHVPLHPRWLLFWHDLAPAEVRALAEHVERTGRWIQGALELPADPVQHDLLARLGFLMGPTAAGGWRGEPDPSAALVGGLGLSADGARLVRRSPLDPVAEDPLDYVSRLAGVPVRARGPSRIGGRVGRPEKAYHRSMEPNVHVLFPVGSAGGPTRSVMQAAQRSGPEGVKVDLGVRSCPACGRSSVWSRCGCGVHTEPAGRTISEALPVGKIWSEALARLRLTHVPVVKGVKGLTSPGKVPEPIEKGILRASHQISVYQDGTARFDLTDLPLTHFRPNEAGISVERLRDLGYVRDWTGAPLVSGEQLLELRPQDILVARTCGDYLTRLAQFVDDELVRFYGLDPYYDVHRPEDLFGALVVALAPHTSGGVAGRIVGFTPAEACFAHPVFHAAKRRNCDGDEDSVTLLMDALLNFSRSYLPSSRGALMDKPLVLTTRLEATEVDKEAHNVDVGLRYPLEFYRAAAARRPAKEVEPIVETVGKRLGTERSLAGYGITHDTARVAAGPVRSAYRDSRSMSDMVERSIVLTSRIRAVDVAQAVTLVLNAHFLPDLMGNLKSYATQKFRCKVCGTSYRRPPLAGRCGEVRPGGGRCDGDLLATVYEGSVRKYLPLSQRLSEIDGITPYVRQRIQVIADSLASLFPGAGAQTTLDRFAPPP
;
A
#
# COMPACT_ATOMS: atom_id res chain seq x y z
N MET A 1 -11.96 26.64 40.14
CA MET A 1 -13.12 27.37 39.60
C MET A 1 -13.75 26.50 38.52
N ALA A 2 -14.84 25.82 38.86
CA ALA A 2 -15.60 25.00 37.91
C ALA A 2 -16.21 25.92 36.85
N ALA A 3 -15.83 25.72 35.59
CA ALA A 3 -16.36 26.47 34.46
C ALA A 3 -17.74 25.91 34.10
N VAL A 4 -18.72 26.79 34.08
CA VAL A 4 -20.03 26.56 33.46
C VAL A 4 -19.81 26.24 31.97
N GLY A 5 -20.25 25.06 31.52
CA GLY A 5 -20.52 24.78 30.10
C GLY A 5 -19.36 24.35 29.19
N ALA A 6 -18.19 23.97 29.70
CA ALA A 6 -17.11 23.45 28.84
C ALA A 6 -17.29 21.96 28.51
N ASP A 7 -16.88 21.54 27.30
CA ASP A 7 -16.73 20.10 27.01
C ASP A 7 -15.58 19.48 27.84
N ALA A 8 -15.42 18.16 27.79
CA ALA A 8 -14.39 17.43 28.56
C ALA A 8 -12.95 17.91 28.31
N ALA A 9 -12.70 18.72 27.28
CA ALA A 9 -11.41 19.30 26.92
C ALA A 9 -11.30 20.81 27.23
N GLY A 10 -12.28 21.40 27.90
CA GLY A 10 -12.27 22.84 28.24
C GLY A 10 -12.66 23.76 27.09
N ARG A 11 -13.26 23.24 26.01
CA ARG A 11 -13.60 24.03 24.81
C ARG A 11 -15.03 24.60 24.90
N PRO A 12 -15.31 25.73 24.24
CA PRO A 12 -16.67 26.29 24.19
C PRO A 12 -17.63 25.29 23.54
N ALA A 13 -18.74 24.98 24.21
CA ALA A 13 -19.72 24.00 23.75
C ALA A 13 -20.65 24.56 22.66
N SER A 14 -20.84 25.88 22.63
CA SER A 14 -21.69 26.59 21.65
C SER A 14 -20.97 27.77 20.98
N TYR A 15 -21.55 28.30 19.89
CA TYR A 15 -21.04 29.51 19.24
C TYR A 15 -21.09 30.72 20.18
N GLY A 16 -22.19 30.89 20.92
CA GLY A 16 -22.36 32.01 21.85
C GLY A 16 -21.32 32.03 22.97
N GLU A 17 -20.92 30.86 23.47
CA GLU A 17 -19.81 30.75 24.44
C GLU A 17 -18.47 31.08 23.81
N ALA A 18 -18.23 30.68 22.56
CA ALA A 18 -16.99 31.00 21.86
C ALA A 18 -16.83 32.51 21.64
N VAL A 19 -17.91 33.22 21.35
CA VAL A 19 -17.93 34.70 21.27
C VAL A 19 -17.60 35.32 22.61
N ARG A 20 -18.29 34.92 23.70
CA ARG A 20 -18.01 35.44 25.05
C ARG A 20 -16.57 35.17 25.49
N ALA A 21 -16.01 34.00 25.17
CA ALA A 21 -14.63 33.68 25.46
C ALA A 21 -13.65 34.56 24.65
N SER A 22 -13.95 34.79 23.37
CA SER A 22 -13.18 35.68 22.50
C SER A 22 -13.15 37.11 23.03
N GLU A 23 -14.31 37.65 23.43
CA GLU A 23 -14.44 38.98 24.03
C GLU A 23 -13.70 39.09 25.36
N ARG A 24 -13.85 38.10 26.25
CA ARG A 24 -13.25 38.09 27.59
C ARG A 24 -11.73 38.00 27.56
N PHE A 25 -11.18 37.15 26.69
CA PHE A 25 -9.74 36.85 26.67
C PHE A 25 -9.00 37.56 25.53
N HIS A 26 -9.69 38.35 24.71
CA HIS A 26 -9.15 39.03 23.54
C HIS A 26 -8.41 38.08 22.58
N VAL A 27 -8.95 36.87 22.41
CA VAL A 27 -8.43 35.85 21.50
C VAL A 27 -9.36 35.71 20.29
N PRO A 28 -8.88 35.21 19.13
CA PRO A 28 -9.74 34.96 17.99
C PRO A 28 -10.85 33.95 18.29
N LEU A 29 -11.92 34.00 17.49
CA LEU A 29 -13.03 33.07 17.56
C LEU A 29 -12.55 31.62 17.40
N HIS A 30 -13.13 30.73 18.20
CA HIS A 30 -12.74 29.31 18.24
C HIS A 30 -12.88 28.63 16.86
N PRO A 31 -11.88 27.84 16.41
CA PRO A 31 -11.81 27.32 15.03
C PRO A 31 -12.99 26.42 14.61
N ARG A 32 -13.64 25.75 15.57
CA ARG A 32 -14.85 24.93 15.33
C ARG A 32 -15.97 25.71 14.64
N TRP A 33 -16.07 27.01 14.90
CA TRP A 33 -17.16 27.87 14.43
C TRP A 33 -16.73 28.83 13.32
N LEU A 34 -15.50 28.71 12.83
CA LEU A 34 -15.06 29.48 11.67
C LEU A 34 -15.69 28.89 10.40
N LEU A 35 -16.14 29.75 9.49
CA LEU A 35 -16.46 29.37 8.10
C LEU A 35 -15.27 29.71 7.21
N PHE A 36 -15.29 29.26 5.95
CA PHE A 36 -14.23 29.56 4.97
C PHE A 36 -14.37 30.98 4.40
N TRP A 37 -14.42 31.99 5.27
CA TRP A 37 -14.63 33.39 4.91
C TRP A 37 -13.59 33.93 3.92
N HIS A 38 -12.34 33.44 4.01
CA HIS A 38 -11.26 33.81 3.09
C HIS A 38 -11.41 33.25 1.67
N ASP A 39 -12.41 32.39 1.41
CA ASP A 39 -12.74 31.93 0.06
C ASP A 39 -13.73 32.84 -0.66
N LEU A 40 -14.32 33.83 0.03
CA LEU A 40 -15.23 34.81 -0.55
C LEU A 40 -14.56 36.18 -0.68
N ALA A 41 -14.94 36.92 -1.70
CA ALA A 41 -14.63 38.34 -1.80
C ALA A 41 -15.48 39.15 -0.80
N PRO A 42 -14.99 40.28 -0.26
CA PRO A 42 -15.76 41.12 0.66
C PRO A 42 -17.13 41.57 0.10
N ALA A 43 -17.20 41.84 -1.21
CA ALA A 43 -18.46 42.17 -1.87
C ALA A 43 -19.46 41.01 -1.89
N GLU A 44 -18.98 39.76 -2.02
CA GLU A 44 -19.82 38.56 -1.93
C GLU A 44 -20.35 38.39 -0.50
N VAL A 45 -19.51 38.63 0.52
CA VAL A 45 -19.93 38.60 1.94
C VAL A 45 -21.02 39.63 2.21
N ARG A 46 -20.86 40.86 1.70
CA ARG A 46 -21.88 41.91 1.83
C ARG A 46 -23.19 41.50 1.16
N ALA A 47 -23.14 41.02 -0.09
CA ALA A 47 -24.32 40.59 -0.82
C ALA A 47 -25.05 39.44 -0.10
N LEU A 48 -24.30 38.51 0.49
CA LEU A 48 -24.85 37.43 1.31
C LEU A 48 -25.51 38.00 2.58
N ALA A 49 -24.90 38.97 3.26
CA ALA A 49 -25.49 39.61 4.44
C ALA A 49 -26.83 40.30 4.10
N GLU A 50 -26.88 41.08 3.02
CA GLU A 50 -28.10 41.75 2.54
C GLU A 50 -29.18 40.74 2.14
N HIS A 51 -28.80 39.64 1.50
CA HIS A 51 -29.74 38.58 1.15
C HIS A 51 -30.32 37.93 2.41
N VAL A 52 -29.45 37.48 3.33
CA VAL A 52 -29.86 36.79 4.56
C VAL A 52 -30.72 37.70 5.44
N GLU A 53 -30.41 39.00 5.53
CA GLU A 53 -31.25 39.97 6.22
C GLU A 53 -32.67 40.06 5.62
N ARG A 54 -32.76 40.10 4.28
CA ARG A 54 -34.03 40.31 3.57
C ARG A 54 -34.91 39.07 3.56
N THR A 55 -34.32 37.90 3.36
CA THR A 55 -35.07 36.66 3.07
C THR A 55 -34.98 35.62 4.18
N GLY A 56 -33.97 35.73 5.06
CA GLY A 56 -33.72 34.77 6.12
C GLY A 56 -34.74 34.85 7.25
N ARG A 57 -35.07 33.68 7.80
CA ARG A 57 -35.92 33.52 8.97
C ARG A 57 -35.17 32.79 10.06
N TRP A 58 -35.32 33.25 11.29
CA TRP A 58 -34.74 32.59 12.45
C TRP A 58 -35.81 31.73 13.14
N ILE A 59 -35.70 30.41 13.03
CA ILE A 59 -36.72 29.48 13.51
C ILE A 59 -36.06 28.44 14.41
N GLN A 60 -36.53 28.35 15.66
CA GLN A 60 -36.03 27.41 16.67
C GLN A 60 -34.49 27.40 16.78
N GLY A 61 -33.87 28.58 16.78
CA GLY A 61 -32.43 28.74 16.93
C GLY A 61 -31.60 28.49 15.68
N ALA A 62 -32.20 28.32 14.51
CA ALA A 62 -31.50 28.07 13.25
C ALA A 62 -31.96 29.03 12.13
N LEU A 63 -31.09 29.20 11.14
CA LEU A 63 -31.36 29.99 9.94
C LEU A 63 -32.12 29.14 8.92
N GLU A 64 -33.24 29.65 8.43
CA GLU A 64 -33.94 29.16 7.24
C GLU A 64 -33.87 30.17 6.11
N LEU A 65 -33.57 29.70 4.90
CA LEU A 65 -33.47 30.51 3.68
C LEU A 65 -34.34 29.90 2.56
N PRO A 66 -34.91 30.72 1.65
CA PRO A 66 -35.52 30.21 0.43
C PRO A 66 -34.45 29.59 -0.50
N ALA A 67 -34.88 28.73 -1.42
CA ALA A 67 -33.98 28.18 -2.43
C ALA A 67 -33.54 29.25 -3.43
N ASP A 68 -32.23 29.53 -3.46
CA ASP A 68 -31.58 30.44 -4.40
C ASP A 68 -30.24 29.80 -4.85
N PRO A 69 -30.06 29.45 -6.14
CA PRO A 69 -28.86 28.78 -6.62
C PRO A 69 -27.57 29.59 -6.42
N VAL A 70 -27.64 30.93 -6.54
CA VAL A 70 -26.47 31.81 -6.39
C VAL A 70 -26.02 31.84 -4.94
N GLN A 71 -26.96 31.99 -4.01
CA GLN A 71 -26.65 31.99 -2.58
C GLN A 71 -26.21 30.60 -2.09
N HIS A 72 -26.79 29.55 -2.67
CA HIS A 72 -26.39 28.18 -2.36
C HIS A 72 -24.90 27.93 -2.70
N ASP A 73 -24.40 28.44 -3.83
CA ASP A 73 -22.97 28.35 -4.17
C ASP A 73 -22.08 29.08 -3.14
N LEU A 74 -22.44 30.31 -2.75
CA LEU A 74 -21.68 31.07 -1.74
C LEU A 74 -21.65 30.35 -0.38
N LEU A 75 -22.79 29.81 0.06
CA LEU A 75 -22.90 29.06 1.30
C LEU A 75 -22.10 27.74 1.24
N ALA A 76 -22.09 27.07 0.08
CA ALA A 76 -21.29 25.88 -0.16
C ALA A 76 -19.77 26.18 -0.16
N ARG A 77 -19.35 27.35 -0.69
CA ARG A 77 -17.96 27.84 -0.60
C ARG A 77 -17.55 28.12 0.84
N LEU A 78 -18.43 28.71 1.64
CA LEU A 78 -18.21 28.92 3.08
C LEU A 78 -18.15 27.63 3.90
N GLY A 79 -18.58 26.50 3.33
CA GLY A 79 -18.70 25.22 4.03
C GLY A 79 -19.86 25.21 5.03
N PHE A 80 -20.90 26.01 4.79
CA PHE A 80 -22.10 26.04 5.61
C PHE A 80 -23.03 24.90 5.21
N LEU A 81 -23.27 23.96 6.13
CA LEU A 81 -24.11 22.78 5.89
C LEU A 81 -25.59 23.11 6.10
N MET A 82 -26.42 22.71 5.15
CA MET A 82 -27.87 22.92 5.18
C MET A 82 -28.62 21.64 4.79
N GLY A 83 -29.80 21.45 5.37
CA GLY A 83 -30.78 20.43 4.98
C GLY A 83 -31.99 21.06 4.28
N PRO A 84 -32.70 20.32 3.41
CA PRO A 84 -33.92 20.81 2.78
C PRO A 84 -35.06 20.95 3.80
N THR A 85 -35.94 21.93 3.61
CA THR A 85 -37.15 22.11 4.43
C THR A 85 -38.41 21.65 3.69
N ALA A 86 -39.47 21.33 4.43
CA ALA A 86 -40.77 20.95 3.85
C ALA A 86 -41.40 22.06 2.97
N ALA A 87 -41.00 23.32 3.19
CA ALA A 87 -41.44 24.47 2.42
C ALA A 87 -40.61 24.72 1.14
N GLY A 88 -39.68 23.82 0.79
CA GLY A 88 -38.83 23.95 -0.39
C GLY A 88 -37.65 24.91 -0.25
N GLY A 89 -37.26 25.25 0.99
CA GLY A 89 -36.08 26.05 1.32
C GLY A 89 -34.95 25.22 1.93
N TRP A 90 -34.01 25.91 2.56
CA TRP A 90 -32.84 25.33 3.22
C TRP A 90 -32.77 25.75 4.67
N ARG A 91 -32.34 24.85 5.55
CA ARG A 91 -32.15 25.11 6.99
C ARG A 91 -30.80 24.63 7.46
N GLY A 92 -30.07 25.49 8.17
CA GLY A 92 -28.82 25.12 8.85
C GLY A 92 -29.04 24.50 10.22
N GLU A 93 -27.96 23.98 10.81
CA GLU A 93 -27.95 23.59 12.24
C GLU A 93 -27.87 24.84 13.15
N PRO A 94 -28.33 24.78 14.41
CA PRO A 94 -28.41 25.96 15.28
C PRO A 94 -27.10 26.75 15.46
N ASP A 95 -26.04 26.12 15.96
CA ASP A 95 -24.77 26.81 16.21
C ASP A 95 -24.05 27.26 14.92
N PRO A 96 -23.94 26.45 13.85
CA PRO A 96 -23.43 26.93 12.57
C PRO A 96 -24.24 28.10 12.01
N SER A 97 -25.56 28.09 12.18
CA SER A 97 -26.42 29.20 11.75
C SER A 97 -26.09 30.48 12.52
N ALA A 98 -25.89 30.37 13.83
CA ALA A 98 -25.48 31.50 14.65
C ALA A 98 -24.10 32.03 14.24
N ALA A 99 -23.16 31.14 13.89
CA ALA A 99 -21.84 31.51 13.39
C ALA A 99 -21.89 32.26 12.05
N LEU A 100 -22.73 31.80 11.11
CA LEU A 100 -22.97 32.48 9.84
C LEU A 100 -23.60 33.86 10.06
N VAL A 101 -24.72 33.91 10.78
CA VAL A 101 -25.46 35.16 11.07
C VAL A 101 -24.58 36.18 11.79
N GLY A 102 -23.83 35.74 12.81
CA GLY A 102 -22.90 36.60 13.53
C GLY A 102 -21.76 37.10 12.65
N GLY A 103 -21.19 36.25 11.79
CA GLY A 103 -20.16 36.64 10.82
C GLY A 103 -20.65 37.63 9.75
N LEU A 104 -21.93 37.60 9.41
CA LEU A 104 -22.58 38.57 8.51
C LEU A 104 -22.98 39.89 9.20
N GLY A 105 -22.70 40.02 10.51
CA GLY A 105 -23.05 41.22 11.27
C GLY A 105 -24.56 41.35 11.56
N LEU A 106 -25.26 40.22 11.56
CA LEU A 106 -26.69 40.12 11.82
C LEU A 106 -26.94 39.53 13.21
N SER A 107 -28.16 39.69 13.70
CA SER A 107 -28.68 39.06 14.92
C SER A 107 -30.15 38.71 14.76
N ALA A 108 -30.63 37.73 15.51
CA ALA A 108 -32.04 37.36 15.49
C ALA A 108 -32.87 38.23 16.45
N ASP A 109 -33.96 38.80 15.93
CA ASP A 109 -35.01 39.45 16.71
C ASP A 109 -36.33 38.71 16.43
N GLY A 110 -36.70 37.83 17.37
CA GLY A 110 -37.76 36.86 17.16
C GLY A 110 -37.48 35.96 15.95
N ALA A 111 -38.35 36.03 14.95
CA ALA A 111 -38.23 35.27 13.70
C ALA A 111 -37.46 36.02 12.58
N ARG A 112 -37.13 37.31 12.79
CA ARG A 112 -36.47 38.16 11.80
C ARG A 112 -34.98 38.29 12.09
N LEU A 113 -34.21 38.60 11.04
CA LEU A 113 -32.79 38.93 11.16
C LEU A 113 -32.63 40.43 10.99
N VAL A 114 -31.91 41.05 11.92
CA VAL A 114 -31.68 42.49 11.95
C VAL A 114 -30.19 42.78 12.00
N ARG A 115 -29.76 43.87 11.37
CA ARG A 115 -28.37 44.32 11.42
C ARG A 115 -27.96 44.67 12.84
N ARG A 116 -26.84 44.07 13.26
CA ARG A 116 -26.12 44.42 14.48
C ARG A 116 -24.96 45.37 14.17
N SER A 117 -24.37 45.25 12.99
CA SER A 117 -23.18 46.00 12.58
C SER A 117 -23.39 46.66 11.20
N PRO A 118 -22.85 47.88 10.97
CA PRO A 118 -22.92 48.51 9.65
C PRO A 118 -22.17 47.68 8.59
N LEU A 119 -22.80 47.45 7.43
CA LEU A 119 -22.17 46.73 6.33
C LEU A 119 -21.09 47.56 5.62
N ASP A 120 -21.22 48.89 5.63
CA ASP A 120 -20.24 49.80 5.03
C ASP A 120 -19.25 50.37 6.07
N PRO A 121 -18.01 50.71 5.68
CA PRO A 121 -17.41 50.43 4.37
C PRO A 121 -17.02 48.95 4.23
N VAL A 122 -17.04 48.44 3.00
CA VAL A 122 -16.53 47.10 2.69
C VAL A 122 -14.99 47.13 2.78
N ALA A 123 -14.41 46.26 3.61
CA ALA A 123 -12.96 46.20 3.75
C ALA A 123 -12.31 45.46 2.57
N GLU A 124 -11.01 45.67 2.34
CA GLU A 124 -10.27 45.00 1.26
C GLU A 124 -10.05 43.50 1.55
N ASP A 125 -9.71 43.16 2.80
CA ASP A 125 -9.53 41.78 3.24
C ASP A 125 -10.84 41.21 3.81
N PRO A 126 -11.29 40.02 3.34
CA PRO A 126 -12.54 39.43 3.81
C PRO A 126 -12.52 39.01 5.28
N LEU A 127 -11.36 38.67 5.87
CA LEU A 127 -11.29 38.30 7.29
C LEU A 127 -11.37 39.55 8.17
N ASP A 128 -10.75 40.65 7.77
CA ASP A 128 -10.91 41.94 8.44
C ASP A 128 -12.36 42.42 8.37
N TYR A 129 -13.00 42.27 7.20
CA TYR A 129 -14.41 42.59 7.01
C TYR A 129 -15.31 41.78 7.97
N VAL A 130 -15.17 40.46 7.95
CA VAL A 130 -15.97 39.56 8.80
C VAL A 130 -15.65 39.76 10.28
N SER A 131 -14.39 40.03 10.66
CA SER A 131 -14.04 40.34 12.05
C SER A 131 -14.75 41.60 12.55
N ARG A 132 -14.82 42.64 11.71
CA ARG A 132 -15.55 43.88 12.01
C ARG A 132 -17.05 43.64 12.17
N LEU A 133 -17.65 42.85 11.27
CA LEU A 133 -19.07 42.50 11.34
C LEU A 133 -19.39 41.61 12.55
N ALA A 134 -18.53 40.63 12.83
CA ALA A 134 -18.66 39.70 13.94
C ALA A 134 -18.44 40.35 15.31
N GLY A 135 -17.71 41.47 15.38
CA GLY A 135 -17.32 42.13 16.62
C GLY A 135 -16.20 41.41 17.37
N VAL A 136 -15.65 40.34 16.79
CA VAL A 136 -14.58 39.51 17.36
C VAL A 136 -13.57 39.14 16.28
N PRO A 137 -12.27 38.95 16.60
CA PRO A 137 -11.28 38.59 15.60
C PRO A 137 -11.56 37.21 14.98
N VAL A 138 -11.66 37.15 13.65
CA VAL A 138 -11.87 35.93 12.87
C VAL A 138 -10.58 35.62 12.10
N ARG A 139 -10.11 34.37 12.16
CA ARG A 139 -8.92 33.91 11.43
C ARG A 139 -9.32 32.98 10.29
N ALA A 140 -8.42 32.79 9.32
CA ALA A 140 -8.63 31.83 8.24
C ALA A 140 -8.75 30.40 8.82
N ARG A 141 -9.83 29.69 8.47
CA ARG A 141 -10.03 28.29 8.90
C ARG A 141 -9.10 27.30 8.18
N GLY A 142 -8.82 27.56 6.90
CA GLY A 142 -8.05 26.67 6.04
C GLY A 142 -7.25 27.45 5.01
N PRO A 143 -6.25 28.26 5.44
CA PRO A 143 -5.45 29.08 4.54
C PRO A 143 -4.52 28.27 3.64
N SER A 144 -4.18 27.04 4.05
CA SER A 144 -3.34 26.12 3.31
C SER A 144 -4.16 24.94 2.80
N ARG A 145 -4.02 24.61 1.52
CA ARG A 145 -4.63 23.44 0.87
C ARG A 145 -3.53 22.61 0.25
N ILE A 146 -3.57 21.30 0.47
CA ILE A 146 -2.59 20.36 -0.07
C ILE A 146 -3.33 19.50 -1.10
N GLY A 147 -2.83 19.48 -2.33
CA GLY A 147 -3.32 18.56 -3.35
C GLY A 147 -2.86 17.14 -3.08
N GLY A 148 -3.64 16.16 -3.51
CA GLY A 148 -3.30 14.75 -3.38
C GLY A 148 -3.74 13.98 -4.61
N ARG A 149 -2.94 12.98 -4.99
CA ARG A 149 -3.31 11.99 -6.00
C ARG A 149 -3.11 10.62 -5.39
N VAL A 150 -4.13 9.77 -5.48
CA VAL A 150 -3.99 8.37 -5.07
C VAL A 150 -2.90 7.72 -5.92
N GLY A 151 -1.90 7.15 -5.24
CA GLY A 151 -0.76 6.48 -5.85
C GLY A 151 -0.91 4.96 -5.82
N ARG A 152 0.16 4.28 -5.42
CA ARG A 152 0.18 2.82 -5.24
C ARG A 152 -0.85 2.44 -4.16
N PRO A 153 -1.77 1.49 -4.43
CA PRO A 153 -2.69 0.98 -3.42
C PRO A 153 -1.94 0.15 -2.37
N GLU A 154 -2.60 -0.09 -1.25
CA GLU A 154 -2.10 -0.96 -0.19
C GLU A 154 -1.84 -2.38 -0.68
N LYS A 155 -0.79 -3.01 -0.13
CA LYS A 155 -0.40 -4.36 -0.48
C LYS A 155 -0.15 -5.23 0.74
N ALA A 156 -0.69 -6.44 0.66
CA ALA A 156 -0.45 -7.53 1.59
C ALA A 156 -0.60 -8.84 0.80
N TYR A 157 0.51 -9.53 0.54
CA TYR A 157 0.50 -10.79 -0.19
C TYR A 157 1.74 -11.62 0.12
N HIS A 158 1.60 -12.94 0.06
CA HIS A 158 2.74 -13.84 0.18
C HIS A 158 3.63 -13.72 -1.05
N ARG A 159 4.94 -13.67 -0.83
CA ARG A 159 5.92 -13.57 -1.92
C ARG A 159 6.08 -14.93 -2.58
N SER A 160 5.69 -15.01 -3.85
CA SER A 160 5.87 -16.19 -4.69
C SER A 160 6.71 -15.87 -5.93
N MET A 161 7.58 -16.78 -6.33
CA MET A 161 8.21 -16.69 -7.65
C MET A 161 7.17 -16.91 -8.75
N GLU A 162 7.40 -16.36 -9.94
CA GLU A 162 6.61 -16.67 -11.13
C GLU A 162 7.42 -17.58 -12.08
N PRO A 163 6.94 -18.81 -12.37
CA PRO A 163 5.82 -19.52 -11.75
C PRO A 163 6.12 -19.97 -10.31
N ASN A 164 5.07 -20.22 -9.52
CA ASN A 164 5.18 -20.61 -8.11
C ASN A 164 6.05 -21.87 -7.90
N VAL A 165 6.89 -21.85 -6.87
CA VAL A 165 7.88 -22.89 -6.52
C VAL A 165 7.75 -23.24 -5.04
N HIS A 166 7.79 -24.53 -4.71
CA HIS A 166 7.79 -25.04 -3.33
C HIS A 166 9.18 -25.52 -2.88
N VAL A 167 10.05 -25.90 -3.83
CA VAL A 167 11.40 -26.38 -3.55
C VAL A 167 12.41 -25.96 -4.61
N LEU A 168 13.61 -25.61 -4.17
CA LEU A 168 14.75 -25.35 -5.05
C LEU A 168 15.38 -26.67 -5.54
N PHE A 169 14.58 -27.50 -6.20
CA PHE A 169 14.99 -28.79 -6.76
C PHE A 169 14.83 -28.81 -8.29
N PRO A 170 15.86 -29.17 -9.06
CA PRO A 170 15.80 -29.12 -10.51
C PRO A 170 15.01 -30.31 -11.10
N VAL A 171 13.97 -30.02 -11.90
CA VAL A 171 13.13 -31.03 -12.58
C VAL A 171 13.27 -31.03 -14.10
N GLY A 172 14.16 -30.19 -14.65
CA GLY A 172 14.41 -30.10 -16.08
C GLY A 172 13.14 -29.83 -16.90
N SER A 173 13.04 -30.49 -18.07
CA SER A 173 11.82 -30.53 -18.88
C SER A 173 10.82 -31.61 -18.43
N ALA A 174 11.24 -32.56 -17.59
CA ALA A 174 10.42 -33.70 -17.17
C ALA A 174 9.20 -33.26 -16.35
N GLY A 175 9.34 -32.19 -15.55
CA GLY A 175 8.24 -31.61 -14.78
C GLY A 175 7.19 -30.83 -15.59
N GLY A 176 7.32 -30.76 -16.92
CA GLY A 176 6.37 -30.07 -17.78
C GLY A 176 6.31 -28.55 -17.57
N PRO A 177 5.28 -27.86 -18.10
CA PRO A 177 5.13 -26.40 -18.00
C PRO A 177 5.02 -25.91 -16.54
N THR A 178 4.43 -26.71 -15.66
CA THR A 178 4.21 -26.40 -14.24
C THR A 178 5.39 -26.76 -13.35
N ARG A 179 6.45 -27.36 -13.90
CA ARG A 179 7.66 -27.79 -13.18
C ARG A 179 7.32 -28.72 -12.01
N SER A 180 6.38 -29.64 -12.20
CA SER A 180 5.92 -30.56 -11.17
C SER A 180 6.97 -31.65 -10.89
N VAL A 181 7.35 -31.80 -9.61
CA VAL A 181 8.26 -32.86 -9.15
C VAL A 181 7.60 -34.23 -9.31
N MET A 182 6.30 -34.34 -9.06
CA MET A 182 5.54 -35.58 -9.21
C MET A 182 5.49 -36.06 -10.66
N GLN A 183 5.25 -35.15 -11.62
CA GLN A 183 5.31 -35.50 -13.04
C GLN A 183 6.73 -35.91 -13.45
N ALA A 184 7.75 -35.24 -12.93
CA ALA A 184 9.14 -35.61 -13.18
C ALA A 184 9.45 -37.00 -12.60
N ALA A 185 8.97 -37.33 -11.39
CA ALA A 185 9.13 -38.64 -10.75
C ALA A 185 8.49 -39.78 -11.55
N GLN A 186 7.30 -39.55 -12.12
CA GLN A 186 6.60 -40.54 -12.95
C GLN A 186 7.29 -40.72 -14.32
N ARG A 187 7.77 -39.62 -14.93
CA ARG A 187 8.38 -39.65 -16.27
C ARG A 187 9.85 -40.02 -16.28
N SER A 188 10.55 -39.88 -15.16
CA SER A 188 12.00 -40.10 -15.11
C SER A 188 12.40 -41.55 -15.37
N GLY A 189 11.50 -42.52 -15.20
CA GLY A 189 11.81 -43.94 -15.40
C GLY A 189 13.11 -44.37 -14.67
N PRO A 190 13.80 -45.41 -15.15
CA PRO A 190 15.14 -45.78 -14.68
C PRO A 190 16.24 -44.80 -15.11
N GLU A 191 16.02 -44.06 -16.21
CA GLU A 191 17.04 -43.22 -16.85
C GLU A 191 17.26 -41.86 -16.16
N GLY A 192 16.38 -41.46 -15.24
CA GLY A 192 16.51 -40.23 -14.47
C GLY A 192 16.27 -38.94 -15.26
N VAL A 193 16.34 -37.79 -14.58
CA VAL A 193 16.25 -36.46 -15.20
C VAL A 193 17.64 -35.87 -15.29
N LYS A 194 18.12 -35.61 -16.50
CA LYS A 194 19.42 -34.95 -16.72
C LYS A 194 19.37 -33.50 -16.23
N VAL A 195 20.19 -33.19 -15.24
CA VAL A 195 20.30 -31.86 -14.64
C VAL A 195 21.76 -31.56 -14.26
N ASP A 196 22.09 -30.28 -14.19
CA ASP A 196 23.40 -29.85 -13.73
C ASP A 196 23.40 -29.64 -12.22
N LEU A 197 24.39 -30.25 -11.55
CA LEU A 197 24.52 -30.24 -10.09
C LEU A 197 25.97 -29.98 -9.68
N GLY A 198 26.17 -29.30 -8.56
CA GLY A 198 27.50 -29.10 -8.00
C GLY A 198 28.00 -30.37 -7.31
N VAL A 199 29.24 -30.74 -7.59
CA VAL A 199 29.91 -31.83 -6.88
C VAL A 199 30.34 -31.34 -5.50
N ARG A 200 30.12 -32.19 -4.50
CA ARG A 200 30.48 -31.99 -3.11
C ARG A 200 31.32 -33.18 -2.62
N SER A 201 32.27 -32.94 -1.74
CA SER A 201 33.14 -33.97 -1.16
C SER A 201 32.87 -34.12 0.33
N CYS A 202 32.84 -35.35 0.84
CA CYS A 202 32.76 -35.59 2.27
C CYS A 202 34.16 -35.50 2.90
N PRO A 203 34.39 -34.59 3.87
CA PRO A 203 35.71 -34.46 4.50
C PRO A 203 36.10 -35.70 5.33
N ALA A 204 35.13 -36.49 5.80
CA ALA A 204 35.39 -37.67 6.65
C ALA A 204 35.72 -38.95 5.87
N CYS A 205 35.08 -39.19 4.72
CA CYS A 205 35.27 -40.43 3.96
C CYS A 205 35.74 -40.23 2.51
N GLY A 206 36.00 -38.99 2.08
CA GLY A 206 36.49 -38.63 0.75
C GLY A 206 35.50 -38.87 -0.41
N ARG A 207 34.31 -39.44 -0.15
CA ARG A 207 33.32 -39.72 -1.19
C ARG A 207 32.75 -38.43 -1.79
N SER A 208 32.73 -38.36 -3.12
CA SER A 208 32.05 -37.31 -3.87
C SER A 208 30.55 -37.61 -3.97
N SER A 209 29.71 -36.59 -3.88
CA SER A 209 28.25 -36.66 -4.09
C SER A 209 27.70 -35.31 -4.54
N VAL A 210 26.39 -35.24 -4.83
CA VAL A 210 25.69 -33.97 -5.13
C VAL A 210 24.84 -33.47 -3.95
N TRP A 211 24.82 -34.24 -2.86
CA TRP A 211 23.97 -33.99 -1.69
C TRP A 211 24.74 -33.32 -0.57
N SER A 212 24.07 -32.46 0.19
CA SER A 212 24.64 -31.76 1.34
C SER A 212 25.05 -32.69 2.49
N ARG A 213 24.58 -33.94 2.51
CA ARG A 213 24.91 -34.93 3.54
C ARG A 213 25.40 -36.22 2.89
N CYS A 214 26.52 -36.74 3.39
CA CYS A 214 27.05 -38.03 2.96
C CYS A 214 26.29 -39.18 3.66
N GLY A 215 26.34 -40.39 3.09
CA GLY A 215 25.79 -41.60 3.74
C GLY A 215 26.43 -41.96 5.09
N CYS A 216 27.60 -41.39 5.41
CA CYS A 216 28.20 -41.48 6.75
C CYS A 216 27.67 -40.43 7.76
N GLY A 217 26.71 -39.59 7.36
CA GLY A 217 26.08 -38.57 8.21
C GLY A 217 26.75 -37.20 8.23
N VAL A 218 28.00 -37.09 7.75
CA VAL A 218 28.77 -35.84 7.74
C VAL A 218 28.33 -34.90 6.60
N HIS A 219 28.34 -33.58 6.87
CA HIS A 219 28.06 -32.55 5.89
C HIS A 219 29.15 -32.50 4.82
N THR A 220 28.76 -32.43 3.55
CA THR A 220 29.73 -32.39 2.44
C THR A 220 30.11 -30.95 2.10
N GLU A 221 31.30 -30.73 1.57
CA GLU A 221 31.80 -29.41 1.17
C GLU A 221 31.80 -29.25 -0.35
N PRO A 222 31.56 -28.05 -0.91
CA PRO A 222 31.60 -27.82 -2.35
C PRO A 222 32.97 -28.12 -2.95
N ALA A 223 33.03 -28.93 -4.01
CA ALA A 223 34.27 -29.28 -4.71
C ALA A 223 34.60 -28.33 -5.89
N GLY A 224 33.87 -27.22 -6.04
CA GLY A 224 34.13 -26.19 -7.06
C GLY A 224 33.84 -26.58 -8.52
N ARG A 225 33.31 -27.79 -8.78
CA ARG A 225 32.96 -28.28 -10.13
C ARG A 225 31.51 -28.68 -10.23
N THR A 226 30.95 -28.59 -11.43
CA THR A 226 29.57 -29.00 -11.77
C THR A 226 29.61 -30.23 -12.66
N ILE A 227 28.67 -31.15 -12.49
CA ILE A 227 28.45 -32.30 -13.36
C ILE A 227 27.04 -32.28 -13.91
N SER A 228 26.84 -32.85 -15.10
CA SER A 228 25.51 -33.14 -15.63
C SER A 228 25.24 -34.62 -15.37
N GLU A 229 24.29 -34.90 -14.48
CA GLU A 229 23.97 -36.26 -14.04
C GLU A 229 22.47 -36.51 -14.16
N ALA A 230 22.10 -37.77 -14.40
CA ALA A 230 20.73 -38.21 -14.40
C ALA A 230 20.25 -38.46 -12.97
N LEU A 231 19.39 -37.57 -12.45
CA LEU A 231 18.79 -37.76 -11.13
C LEU A 231 17.64 -38.76 -11.17
N PRO A 232 17.65 -39.82 -10.34
CA PRO A 232 16.52 -40.74 -10.23
C PRO A 232 15.40 -40.12 -9.38
N VAL A 233 14.70 -39.12 -9.93
CA VAL A 233 13.68 -38.32 -9.21
C VAL A 233 12.60 -39.21 -8.62
N GLY A 234 12.17 -40.27 -9.31
CA GLY A 234 11.20 -41.25 -8.79
C GLY A 234 11.61 -41.92 -7.48
N LYS A 235 12.89 -42.34 -7.38
CA LYS A 235 13.43 -42.96 -6.16
C LYS A 235 13.59 -41.93 -5.03
N ILE A 236 14.12 -40.74 -5.34
CA ILE A 236 14.28 -39.66 -4.36
C ILE A 236 12.91 -39.27 -3.78
N TRP A 237 11.88 -39.21 -4.64
CA TRP A 237 10.51 -38.90 -4.24
C TRP A 237 9.92 -39.96 -3.30
N SER A 238 10.04 -41.25 -3.62
CA SER A 238 9.50 -42.31 -2.77
C SER A 238 10.24 -42.41 -1.42
N GLU A 239 11.56 -42.23 -1.40
CA GLU A 239 12.35 -42.17 -0.17
C GLU A 239 11.96 -40.96 0.71
N ALA A 240 11.74 -39.79 0.10
CA ALA A 240 11.29 -38.59 0.81
C ALA A 240 9.91 -38.81 1.46
N LEU A 241 8.95 -39.40 0.75
CA LEU A 241 7.63 -39.73 1.29
C LEU A 241 7.72 -40.75 2.44
N ALA A 242 8.56 -41.77 2.30
CA ALA A 242 8.78 -42.77 3.34
C ALA A 242 9.38 -42.15 4.61
N ARG A 243 10.36 -41.25 4.48
CA ARG A 243 10.96 -40.52 5.61
C ARG A 243 9.95 -39.65 6.32
N LEU A 244 9.15 -38.89 5.57
CA LEU A 244 8.12 -38.00 6.12
C LEU A 244 6.89 -38.75 6.65
N ARG A 245 6.78 -40.06 6.36
CA ARG A 245 5.63 -40.92 6.67
C ARG A 245 4.33 -40.35 6.08
N LEU A 246 4.39 -39.88 4.84
CA LEU A 246 3.25 -39.30 4.10
C LEU A 246 2.89 -40.17 2.91
N THR A 247 1.59 -40.40 2.71
CA THR A 247 1.03 -41.17 1.58
C THR A 247 0.37 -40.30 0.52
N HIS A 248 -0.30 -39.22 0.95
CA HIS A 248 -0.96 -38.26 0.07
C HIS A 248 -0.34 -36.88 0.24
N VAL A 249 0.06 -36.28 -0.86
CA VAL A 249 0.69 -34.95 -0.88
C VAL A 249 0.15 -34.12 -2.04
N PRO A 250 0.05 -32.78 -1.87
CA PRO A 250 -0.34 -31.89 -2.96
C PRO A 250 0.74 -31.79 -4.04
N VAL A 251 0.42 -31.09 -5.13
CA VAL A 251 1.35 -30.91 -6.25
C VAL A 251 2.57 -30.08 -5.80
N VAL A 252 3.73 -30.73 -5.76
CA VAL A 252 5.02 -30.07 -5.48
C VAL A 252 5.63 -29.52 -6.76
N LYS A 253 6.00 -28.24 -6.76
CA LYS A 253 6.61 -27.52 -7.88
C LYS A 253 8.08 -27.24 -7.57
N GLY A 254 8.96 -27.67 -8.47
CA GLY A 254 10.40 -27.40 -8.42
C GLY A 254 10.83 -26.29 -9.35
N VAL A 255 12.14 -26.25 -9.65
CA VAL A 255 12.72 -25.31 -10.62
C VAL A 255 13.15 -26.04 -11.89
N LYS A 256 13.21 -25.32 -13.03
CA LYS A 256 13.68 -25.92 -14.28
C LYS A 256 15.17 -26.30 -14.21
N GLY A 257 15.95 -25.49 -13.49
CA GLY A 257 17.37 -25.70 -13.23
C GLY A 257 17.82 -24.73 -12.13
N LEU A 258 18.93 -25.05 -11.48
CA LEU A 258 19.49 -24.23 -10.41
C LEU A 258 20.33 -23.09 -11.01
N THR A 259 20.10 -21.87 -10.53
CA THR A 259 20.82 -20.66 -10.96
C THR A 259 22.01 -20.33 -10.08
N SER A 260 22.08 -20.92 -8.89
CA SER A 260 23.22 -20.79 -7.97
C SER A 260 24.50 -21.38 -8.58
N PRO A 261 25.69 -20.77 -8.38
CA PRO A 261 26.97 -21.30 -8.87
C PRO A 261 27.25 -22.73 -8.41
N GLY A 262 26.96 -23.01 -7.14
CA GLY A 262 27.17 -24.33 -6.55
C GLY A 262 26.13 -25.36 -6.97
N LYS A 263 25.08 -24.98 -7.73
CA LYS A 263 23.96 -25.82 -8.16
C LYS A 263 23.57 -26.88 -7.12
N VAL A 264 23.37 -26.44 -5.87
CA VAL A 264 23.03 -27.33 -4.75
C VAL A 264 21.51 -27.47 -4.67
N PRO A 265 20.96 -28.68 -4.85
CA PRO A 265 19.52 -28.88 -4.73
C PRO A 265 19.08 -28.80 -3.27
N GLU A 266 17.92 -28.19 -3.03
CA GLU A 266 17.23 -28.27 -1.75
C GLU A 266 16.59 -29.65 -1.56
N PRO A 267 16.59 -30.23 -0.34
CA PRO A 267 15.91 -31.50 -0.07
C PRO A 267 14.42 -31.45 -0.45
N ILE A 268 13.93 -32.49 -1.14
CA ILE A 268 12.54 -32.54 -1.62
C ILE A 268 11.56 -32.62 -0.45
N GLU A 269 11.98 -33.20 0.68
CA GLU A 269 11.19 -33.27 1.91
C GLU A 269 10.67 -31.90 2.33
N LYS A 270 11.52 -30.86 2.31
CA LYS A 270 11.11 -29.47 2.61
C LYS A 270 10.04 -28.98 1.64
N GLY A 271 10.19 -29.30 0.36
CA GLY A 271 9.22 -28.99 -0.70
C GLY A 271 7.85 -29.60 -0.51
N ILE A 272 7.83 -30.86 -0.06
CA ILE A 272 6.58 -31.58 0.25
C ILE A 272 5.88 -30.91 1.41
N LEU A 273 6.60 -30.64 2.51
CA LEU A 273 6.04 -29.97 3.69
C LEU A 273 5.53 -28.56 3.35
N ARG A 274 6.30 -27.75 2.61
CA ARG A 274 5.84 -26.43 2.16
C ARG A 274 4.56 -26.51 1.35
N ALA A 275 4.48 -27.45 0.39
CA ALA A 275 3.28 -27.61 -0.42
C ALA A 275 2.07 -28.03 0.41
N SER A 276 2.24 -28.90 1.42
CA SER A 276 1.18 -29.31 2.36
C SER A 276 0.62 -28.13 3.16
N HIS A 277 1.46 -27.15 3.48
CA HIS A 277 1.09 -25.93 4.21
C HIS A 277 0.78 -24.72 3.30
N GLN A 278 0.71 -24.92 1.99
CA GLN A 278 0.49 -23.85 1.00
C GLN A 278 1.54 -22.71 1.08
N ILE A 279 2.78 -23.07 1.38
CA ILE A 279 3.93 -22.17 1.45
C ILE A 279 4.72 -22.24 0.14
N SER A 280 5.08 -21.07 -0.39
CA SER A 280 6.01 -20.92 -1.49
C SER A 280 7.39 -20.52 -0.99
N VAL A 281 8.43 -20.99 -1.67
CA VAL A 281 9.82 -20.66 -1.34
C VAL A 281 10.32 -19.53 -2.25
N TYR A 282 11.18 -18.65 -1.72
CA TYR A 282 11.92 -17.67 -2.49
C TYR A 282 13.33 -18.17 -2.84
N GLN A 283 14.09 -17.44 -3.66
CA GLN A 283 15.36 -17.93 -4.24
C GLN A 283 16.45 -18.28 -3.23
N ASP A 284 16.30 -17.88 -1.97
CA ASP A 284 17.22 -18.11 -0.87
C ASP A 284 16.78 -19.18 0.11
N GLY A 285 15.64 -19.84 -0.15
CA GLY A 285 15.08 -20.88 0.70
C GLY A 285 14.06 -20.37 1.72
N THR A 286 13.97 -19.06 1.94
CA THR A 286 13.02 -18.45 2.88
C THR A 286 11.64 -18.26 2.27
N ALA A 287 10.61 -18.24 3.12
CA ALA A 287 9.24 -17.90 2.78
C ALA A 287 8.89 -16.54 3.37
N ARG A 288 8.24 -15.65 2.60
CA ARG A 288 8.06 -14.24 3.00
C ARG A 288 6.69 -13.70 2.67
N PHE A 289 6.29 -12.68 3.41
CA PHE A 289 5.04 -11.96 3.19
C PHE A 289 5.32 -10.46 3.03
N ASP A 290 4.87 -9.88 1.93
CA ASP A 290 5.07 -8.47 1.58
C ASP A 290 3.93 -7.62 2.11
N LEU A 291 4.26 -6.48 2.73
CA LEU A 291 3.33 -5.53 3.37
C LEU A 291 3.74 -4.09 3.03
N THR A 292 2.76 -3.20 2.87
CA THR A 292 3.01 -1.75 2.83
C THR A 292 3.40 -1.23 4.20
N ASP A 293 4.42 -0.38 4.28
CA ASP A 293 4.92 0.16 5.55
C ASP A 293 4.16 1.40 6.00
N LEU A 294 3.66 1.38 7.24
CA LEU A 294 3.04 2.54 7.88
C LEU A 294 3.72 2.83 9.24
N PRO A 295 4.08 4.08 9.53
CA PRO A 295 4.70 4.43 10.80
C PRO A 295 3.65 4.51 11.90
N LEU A 296 3.95 3.93 13.05
CA LEU A 296 3.12 3.97 14.25
C LEU A 296 4.00 4.10 15.49
N THR A 297 3.66 5.05 16.36
CA THR A 297 4.38 5.25 17.64
C THR A 297 3.53 4.84 18.84
N HIS A 298 2.21 4.84 18.70
CA HIS A 298 1.28 4.53 19.78
C HIS A 298 0.15 3.65 19.29
N PHE A 299 -0.35 2.76 20.17
CA PHE A 299 -1.47 1.89 19.84
C PHE A 299 -2.31 1.55 21.07
N ARG A 300 -3.54 1.10 20.85
CA ARG A 300 -4.45 0.55 21.88
C ARG A 300 -4.48 -0.96 21.81
N PRO A 301 -4.49 -1.68 22.94
CA PRO A 301 -4.59 -3.15 22.95
C PRO A 301 -5.75 -3.70 22.11
N ASN A 302 -6.93 -3.07 22.21
CA ASN A 302 -8.13 -3.51 21.49
C ASN A 302 -8.01 -3.37 19.97
N GLU A 303 -7.20 -2.44 19.46
CA GLU A 303 -7.00 -2.30 18.01
C GLU A 303 -5.95 -3.28 17.45
N ALA A 304 -5.04 -3.74 18.32
CA ALA A 304 -4.06 -4.78 18.04
C ALA A 304 -4.64 -6.20 18.22
N GLY A 305 -5.85 -6.34 18.76
CA GLY A 305 -6.49 -7.63 19.03
C GLY A 305 -5.76 -8.45 20.11
N ILE A 306 -5.10 -7.78 21.06
CA ILE A 306 -4.30 -8.41 22.12
C ILE A 306 -4.87 -8.04 23.50
N SER A 307 -4.90 -9.00 24.42
CA SER A 307 -5.40 -8.75 25.78
C SER A 307 -4.38 -7.96 26.62
N VAL A 308 -4.87 -7.28 27.65
CA VAL A 308 -4.04 -6.54 28.60
C VAL A 308 -3.06 -7.47 29.32
N GLU A 309 -3.50 -8.66 29.70
CA GLU A 309 -2.67 -9.67 30.37
C GLU A 309 -1.50 -10.08 29.48
N ARG A 310 -1.78 -10.40 28.21
CA ARG A 310 -0.74 -10.82 27.27
C ARG A 310 0.24 -9.69 26.96
N LEU A 311 -0.22 -8.45 26.88
CA LEU A 311 0.66 -7.29 26.73
C LEU A 311 1.57 -7.08 27.94
N ARG A 312 1.07 -7.29 29.16
CA ARG A 312 1.90 -7.26 30.37
C ARG A 312 3.00 -8.32 30.33
N ASP A 313 2.71 -9.53 29.85
CA ASP A 313 3.71 -10.59 29.64
C ASP A 313 4.80 -10.16 28.63
N LEU A 314 4.42 -9.41 27.60
CA LEU A 314 5.34 -8.85 26.60
C LEU A 314 6.15 -7.64 27.11
N GLY A 315 5.85 -7.16 28.32
CA GLY A 315 6.55 -6.09 29.03
C GLY A 315 5.82 -4.74 29.06
N TYR A 316 4.60 -4.65 28.54
CA TYR A 316 3.81 -3.40 28.59
C TYR A 316 3.08 -3.30 29.93
N VAL A 317 3.64 -2.48 30.85
CA VAL A 317 3.12 -2.35 32.22
C VAL A 317 2.42 -1.02 32.50
N ARG A 318 2.75 0.01 31.71
CA ARG A 318 2.23 1.37 31.85
C ARG A 318 1.79 1.90 30.50
N ASP A 319 0.81 2.79 30.53
CA ASP A 319 0.39 3.56 29.38
C ASP A 319 1.33 4.74 29.09
N TRP A 320 1.06 5.45 27.99
CA TRP A 320 1.90 6.56 27.53
C TRP A 320 1.98 7.74 28.53
N THR A 321 1.02 7.86 29.46
CA THR A 321 1.03 8.86 30.54
C THR A 321 1.75 8.38 31.80
N GLY A 322 2.15 7.12 31.84
CA GLY A 322 2.78 6.47 32.98
C GLY A 322 1.79 5.79 33.94
N ALA A 323 0.48 5.81 33.66
CA ALA A 323 -0.50 5.11 34.49
C ALA A 323 -0.42 3.59 34.27
N PRO A 324 -0.74 2.74 35.27
CA PRO A 324 -0.74 1.30 35.09
C PRO A 324 -1.68 0.86 33.96
N LEU A 325 -1.23 -0.08 33.13
CA LEU A 325 -2.06 -0.66 32.07
C LEU A 325 -3.13 -1.57 32.69
N VAL A 326 -4.39 -1.18 32.60
CA VAL A 326 -5.56 -1.88 33.16
C VAL A 326 -6.71 -2.03 32.16
N SER A 327 -6.70 -1.31 31.05
CA SER A 327 -7.79 -1.28 30.06
C SER A 327 -7.27 -1.40 28.63
N GLY A 328 -8.05 -2.07 27.78
CA GLY A 328 -7.75 -2.21 26.36
C GLY A 328 -7.93 -0.94 25.51
N GLU A 329 -8.45 0.14 26.11
CA GLU A 329 -8.61 1.45 25.47
C GLU A 329 -7.51 2.46 25.85
N GLN A 330 -6.61 2.08 26.78
CA GLN A 330 -5.45 2.90 27.09
C GLN A 330 -4.49 2.91 25.91
N LEU A 331 -3.97 4.10 25.61
CA LEU A 331 -2.97 4.29 24.58
C LEU A 331 -1.59 3.91 25.11
N LEU A 332 -0.85 3.09 24.39
CA LEU A 332 0.47 2.60 24.74
C LEU A 332 1.50 3.14 23.77
N GLU A 333 2.69 3.49 24.24
CA GLU A 333 3.83 3.77 23.35
C GLU A 333 4.38 2.44 22.80
N LEU A 334 4.40 2.29 21.48
CA LEU A 334 4.90 1.11 20.78
C LEU A 334 6.42 1.02 20.94
N ARG A 335 6.91 -0.12 21.41
CA ARG A 335 8.36 -0.34 21.54
C ARG A 335 9.03 -0.38 20.16
N PRO A 336 10.31 0.04 20.04
CA PRO A 336 10.96 0.25 18.75
C PRO A 336 10.99 -0.93 17.78
N GLN A 337 11.07 -2.18 18.26
CA GLN A 337 11.12 -3.38 17.42
C GLN A 337 9.83 -4.20 17.46
N ASP A 338 8.79 -3.68 18.11
CA ASP A 338 7.48 -4.30 18.13
C ASP A 338 6.68 -3.85 16.89
N ILE A 339 5.96 -4.79 16.28
CA ILE A 339 5.20 -4.54 15.05
C ILE A 339 3.76 -5.02 15.17
N LEU A 340 2.86 -4.31 14.51
CA LEU A 340 1.47 -4.70 14.29
C LEU A 340 1.29 -4.97 12.80
N VAL A 341 0.96 -6.20 12.42
CA VAL A 341 0.89 -6.60 11.01
C VAL A 341 -0.55 -6.90 10.58
N ALA A 342 -0.81 -6.90 9.28
CA ALA A 342 -2.11 -7.30 8.74
C ALA A 342 -2.51 -8.70 9.24
N ARG A 343 -3.81 -8.91 9.53
CA ARG A 343 -4.34 -10.22 9.93
C ARG A 343 -4.08 -11.29 8.85
N THR A 344 -4.12 -10.90 7.58
CA THR A 344 -3.76 -11.76 6.43
C THR A 344 -2.31 -12.25 6.48
N CYS A 345 -1.38 -11.43 7.00
CA CYS A 345 -0.01 -11.83 7.29
C CYS A 345 0.03 -12.83 8.45
N GLY A 346 -0.71 -12.57 9.53
CA GLY A 346 -0.85 -13.50 10.65
C GLY A 346 -1.32 -14.91 10.23
N ASP A 347 -2.33 -14.98 9.36
CA ASP A 347 -2.82 -16.26 8.82
C ASP A 347 -1.75 -17.00 8.01
N TYR A 348 -0.94 -16.26 7.22
CA TYR A 348 0.17 -16.83 6.47
C TYR A 348 1.31 -17.30 7.38
N LEU A 349 1.71 -16.48 8.35
CA LEU A 349 2.77 -16.83 9.30
C LEU A 349 2.37 -18.00 10.19
N THR A 350 1.08 -18.19 10.49
CA THR A 350 0.57 -19.37 11.20
C THR A 350 0.86 -20.64 10.40
N ARG A 351 0.56 -20.65 9.09
CA ARG A 351 0.91 -21.78 8.21
C ARG A 351 2.42 -21.96 8.08
N LEU A 352 3.18 -20.86 8.06
CA LEU A 352 4.64 -20.93 8.01
C LEU A 352 5.22 -21.55 9.29
N ALA A 353 4.69 -21.19 10.46
CA ALA A 353 5.09 -21.78 11.73
C ALA A 353 4.75 -23.27 11.79
N GLN A 354 3.56 -23.68 11.34
CA GLN A 354 3.16 -25.09 11.23
C GLN A 354 4.09 -25.86 10.28
N PHE A 355 4.50 -25.25 9.16
CA PHE A 355 5.53 -25.81 8.29
C PHE A 355 6.87 -25.99 9.02
N VAL A 356 7.33 -24.97 9.76
CA VAL A 356 8.59 -25.04 10.52
C VAL A 356 8.54 -26.15 11.57
N ASP A 357 7.42 -26.30 12.29
CA ASP A 357 7.25 -27.35 13.29
C ASP A 357 7.25 -28.75 12.65
N ASP A 358 6.50 -28.95 11.55
CA ASP A 358 6.54 -30.21 10.81
C ASP A 358 7.93 -30.50 10.24
N GLU A 359 8.66 -29.47 9.83
CA GLU A 359 10.04 -29.59 9.38
C GLU A 359 10.97 -30.03 10.52
N LEU A 360 10.87 -29.41 11.69
CA LEU A 360 11.62 -29.79 12.89
C LEU A 360 11.33 -31.23 13.29
N VAL A 361 10.06 -31.62 13.36
CA VAL A 361 9.64 -32.95 13.81
C VAL A 361 9.95 -34.02 12.77
N ARG A 362 9.51 -33.85 11.53
CA ARG A 362 9.54 -34.92 10.52
C ARG A 362 10.86 -35.02 9.77
N PHE A 363 11.57 -33.91 9.60
CA PHE A 363 12.84 -33.89 8.85
C PHE A 363 14.06 -33.85 9.77
N TYR A 364 14.02 -33.03 10.82
CA TYR A 364 15.15 -32.91 11.76
C TYR A 364 15.07 -33.84 12.98
N GLY A 365 13.89 -34.38 13.31
CA GLY A 365 13.69 -35.23 14.48
C GLY A 365 13.80 -34.47 15.81
N LEU A 366 13.42 -33.19 15.81
CA LEU A 366 13.42 -32.29 16.97
C LEU A 366 11.98 -32.01 17.44
N ASP A 367 11.85 -31.48 18.64
CA ASP A 367 10.56 -31.01 19.15
C ASP A 367 10.06 -29.80 18.35
N PRO A 368 8.72 -29.59 18.26
CA PRO A 368 8.15 -28.39 17.64
C PRO A 368 8.57 -27.13 18.42
N TYR A 369 8.67 -25.99 17.72
CA TYR A 369 9.11 -24.72 18.32
C TYR A 369 7.95 -23.76 18.57
N TYR A 370 7.00 -23.64 17.63
CA TYR A 370 5.92 -22.65 17.71
C TYR A 370 4.65 -23.22 18.35
N ASP A 371 4.23 -24.41 17.94
CA ASP A 371 2.99 -25.09 18.35
C ASP A 371 1.75 -24.18 18.22
N VAL A 372 1.57 -23.58 17.04
CA VAL A 372 0.54 -22.56 16.79
C VAL A 372 -0.68 -23.11 16.04
N HIS A 373 -1.86 -22.64 16.45
CA HIS A 373 -3.13 -23.01 15.83
C HIS A 373 -3.90 -21.80 15.26
N ARG A 374 -3.64 -20.61 15.80
CA ARG A 374 -4.25 -19.35 15.36
C ARG A 374 -3.22 -18.22 15.34
N PRO A 375 -3.48 -17.12 14.60
CA PRO A 375 -2.56 -15.99 14.53
C PRO A 375 -2.15 -15.44 15.90
N GLU A 376 -3.08 -15.37 16.85
CA GLU A 376 -2.86 -14.82 18.19
C GLU A 376 -1.80 -15.59 19.00
N ASP A 377 -1.54 -16.86 18.66
CA ASP A 377 -0.48 -17.66 19.32
C ASP A 377 0.93 -17.16 18.92
N LEU A 378 1.04 -16.39 17.83
CA LEU A 378 2.30 -15.75 17.38
C LEU A 378 2.63 -14.46 18.14
N PHE A 379 1.82 -14.02 19.11
CA PHE A 379 2.18 -12.85 19.93
C PHE A 379 3.47 -13.12 20.72
N GLY A 380 4.49 -12.31 20.46
CA GLY A 380 5.85 -12.46 20.98
C GLY A 380 6.81 -13.19 20.06
N ALA A 381 6.33 -13.79 18.95
CA ALA A 381 7.19 -14.44 17.97
C ALA A 381 8.11 -13.42 17.30
N LEU A 382 9.38 -13.83 17.10
CA LEU A 382 10.38 -13.02 16.42
C LEU A 382 10.29 -13.21 14.92
N VAL A 383 10.40 -12.10 14.20
CA VAL A 383 10.41 -12.05 12.75
C VAL A 383 11.66 -11.37 12.23
N VAL A 384 12.01 -11.66 10.99
CA VAL A 384 12.97 -10.88 10.21
C VAL A 384 12.18 -10.03 9.24
N ALA A 385 12.23 -8.72 9.44
CA ALA A 385 11.71 -7.74 8.48
C ALA A 385 12.85 -7.34 7.53
N LEU A 386 12.59 -7.36 6.23
CA LEU A 386 13.59 -7.12 5.20
C LEU A 386 13.01 -6.31 4.05
N ALA A 387 13.71 -5.21 3.74
CA ALA A 387 13.39 -4.35 2.64
C ALA A 387 13.90 -4.87 1.30
N PRO A 388 13.14 -4.70 0.20
CA PRO A 388 13.65 -4.94 -1.13
C PRO A 388 14.92 -4.12 -1.38
N HIS A 389 15.82 -4.60 -2.22
CA HIS A 389 17.10 -3.94 -2.53
C HIS A 389 18.08 -3.80 -1.35
N THR A 390 17.81 -4.41 -0.20
CA THR A 390 18.72 -4.43 0.96
C THR A 390 19.15 -5.86 1.31
N SER A 391 20.23 -6.01 2.09
CA SER A 391 20.70 -7.32 2.55
C SER A 391 20.80 -7.46 4.08
N GLY A 392 20.39 -6.43 4.81
CA GLY A 392 20.32 -6.42 6.26
C GLY A 392 18.86 -6.55 6.70
N GLY A 393 18.51 -7.69 7.27
CA GLY A 393 17.22 -7.86 7.94
C GLY A 393 17.25 -7.21 9.33
N VAL A 394 16.10 -6.76 9.81
CA VAL A 394 15.93 -6.23 11.16
C VAL A 394 15.01 -7.16 11.93
N ALA A 395 15.45 -7.59 13.11
CA ALA A 395 14.63 -8.41 13.98
C ALA A 395 13.46 -7.58 14.54
N GLY A 396 12.25 -8.10 14.41
CA GLY A 396 11.05 -7.52 15.00
C GLY A 396 10.30 -8.54 15.85
N ARG A 397 9.32 -8.08 16.64
CA ARG A 397 8.45 -8.91 17.47
C ARG A 397 6.99 -8.59 17.20
N ILE A 398 6.17 -9.62 16.94
CA ILE A 398 4.75 -9.43 16.69
C ILE A 398 4.03 -9.13 18.01
N VAL A 399 3.33 -8.00 18.09
CA VAL A 399 2.53 -7.61 19.27
C VAL A 399 1.06 -7.32 18.97
N GLY A 400 0.66 -7.44 17.71
CA GLY A 400 -0.73 -7.22 17.32
C GLY A 400 -1.01 -7.55 15.87
N PHE A 401 -2.30 -7.74 15.59
CA PHE A 401 -2.82 -7.87 14.23
C PHE A 401 -3.87 -6.79 13.97
N THR A 402 -3.83 -6.22 12.76
CA THR A 402 -4.78 -5.19 12.33
C THR A 402 -5.58 -5.66 11.10
N PRO A 403 -6.80 -5.16 10.88
CA PRO A 403 -7.55 -5.45 9.67
C PRO A 403 -7.02 -4.70 8.44
N ALA A 404 -6.17 -3.69 8.61
CA ALA A 404 -5.54 -2.98 7.50
C ALA A 404 -4.40 -3.82 6.89
N GLU A 405 -4.32 -3.81 5.56
CA GLU A 405 -3.34 -4.57 4.76
C GLU A 405 -1.96 -3.86 4.74
N ALA A 406 -1.36 -3.69 5.91
CA ALA A 406 -0.10 -2.97 6.13
C ALA A 406 0.70 -3.50 7.33
N CYS A 407 1.97 -3.08 7.42
CA CYS A 407 2.86 -3.27 8.57
C CYS A 407 2.99 -1.95 9.34
N PHE A 408 2.41 -1.88 10.53
CA PHE A 408 2.59 -0.77 11.44
C PHE A 408 3.78 -1.02 12.35
N ALA A 409 4.76 -0.11 12.33
CA ALA A 409 5.93 -0.21 13.17
C ALA A 409 6.48 1.17 13.51
N HIS A 410 7.36 1.22 14.51
CA HIS A 410 8.04 2.44 14.91
C HIS A 410 8.79 3.08 13.71
N PRO A 411 8.78 4.42 13.53
CA PRO A 411 9.45 5.06 12.39
C PRO A 411 10.94 4.68 12.25
N VAL A 412 11.63 4.56 13.39
CA VAL A 412 13.05 4.13 13.42
C VAL A 412 13.21 2.68 12.94
N PHE A 413 12.23 1.80 13.16
CA PHE A 413 12.25 0.42 12.64
C PHE A 413 12.13 0.38 11.11
N HIS A 414 11.29 1.24 10.53
CA HIS A 414 11.19 1.40 9.07
C HIS A 414 12.48 1.98 8.48
N ALA A 415 13.00 3.04 9.07
CA ALA A 415 14.27 3.64 8.63
C ALA A 415 15.48 2.70 8.78
N ALA A 416 15.52 1.84 9.80
CA ALA A 416 16.59 0.85 9.98
C ALA A 416 16.68 -0.18 8.84
N LYS A 417 15.55 -0.43 8.17
CA LYS A 417 15.50 -1.26 6.96
C LYS A 417 15.87 -0.48 5.69
N ARG A 418 16.34 0.76 5.83
CA ARG A 418 16.66 1.70 4.74
C ARG A 418 15.46 2.00 3.86
N ARG A 419 14.30 2.21 4.51
CA ARG A 419 13.03 2.47 3.86
C ARG A 419 12.37 3.74 4.35
N ASN A 420 11.62 4.33 3.44
CA ASN A 420 10.78 5.48 3.70
C ASN A 420 9.34 5.00 3.89
N CYS A 421 8.50 5.81 4.51
CA CYS A 421 7.09 5.51 4.65
C CYS A 421 6.24 6.27 3.61
N ASP A 422 6.67 6.28 2.35
CA ASP A 422 6.04 6.98 1.23
C ASP A 422 5.31 6.03 0.24
N GLY A 423 4.91 4.86 0.74
CA GLY A 423 4.27 3.78 -0.05
C GLY A 423 5.22 2.67 -0.47
N ASP A 424 6.38 2.59 0.19
CA ASP A 424 7.29 1.46 0.14
C ASP A 424 6.70 0.20 0.82
N GLU A 425 7.33 -0.93 0.51
CA GLU A 425 6.89 -2.26 0.93
C GLU A 425 8.06 -3.03 1.50
N ASP A 426 7.81 -3.72 2.60
CA ASP A 426 8.75 -4.62 3.25
C ASP A 426 8.22 -6.03 3.36
N SER A 427 9.16 -6.96 3.46
CA SER A 427 8.85 -8.38 3.63
C SER A 427 9.08 -8.81 5.07
N VAL A 428 8.22 -9.68 5.58
CA VAL A 428 8.34 -10.28 6.91
C VAL A 428 8.38 -11.81 6.78
N THR A 429 9.28 -12.45 7.54
CA THR A 429 9.34 -13.91 7.71
C THR A 429 9.60 -14.26 9.17
N LEU A 430 9.22 -15.47 9.59
CA LEU A 430 9.53 -15.97 10.93
C LEU A 430 11.04 -16.17 11.09
N LEU A 431 11.59 -15.80 12.25
CA LEU A 431 13.02 -15.92 12.50
C LEU A 431 13.51 -17.36 12.33
N MET A 432 12.77 -18.35 12.84
CA MET A 432 13.16 -19.75 12.71
C MET A 432 13.16 -20.26 11.25
N ASP A 433 12.22 -19.79 10.40
CA ASP A 433 12.25 -20.12 8.97
C ASP A 433 13.54 -19.58 8.33
N ALA A 434 13.87 -18.31 8.61
CA ALA A 434 15.10 -17.71 8.11
C ALA A 434 16.34 -18.47 8.58
N LEU A 435 16.40 -18.93 9.83
CA LEU A 435 17.56 -19.66 10.35
C LEU A 435 17.70 -21.07 9.77
N LEU A 436 16.60 -21.80 9.59
CA LEU A 436 16.63 -23.19 9.11
C LEU A 436 16.76 -23.31 7.59
N ASN A 437 16.13 -22.38 6.86
CA ASN A 437 15.91 -22.52 5.42
C ASN A 437 16.75 -21.59 4.55
N PHE A 438 17.29 -20.51 5.11
CA PHE A 438 18.22 -19.66 4.37
C PHE A 438 19.55 -20.39 4.09
N SER A 439 20.05 -20.28 2.86
CA SER A 439 21.43 -20.66 2.55
C SER A 439 22.05 -19.80 1.46
N ARG A 440 23.28 -19.34 1.70
CA ARG A 440 24.11 -18.67 0.67
C ARG A 440 24.36 -19.56 -0.55
N SER A 441 24.28 -20.89 -0.38
CA SER A 441 24.47 -21.85 -1.49
C SER A 441 23.36 -21.79 -2.54
N TYR A 442 22.19 -21.24 -2.20
CA TYR A 442 21.07 -21.09 -3.13
C TYR A 442 21.10 -19.78 -3.92
N LEU A 443 21.93 -18.83 -3.50
CA LEU A 443 21.93 -17.49 -4.07
C LEU A 443 22.52 -17.49 -5.50
N PRO A 444 21.94 -16.70 -6.43
CA PRO A 444 22.53 -16.50 -7.74
C PRO A 444 23.81 -15.66 -7.64
N SER A 445 24.73 -15.80 -8.61
CA SER A 445 25.96 -14.99 -8.71
C SER A 445 25.84 -13.74 -9.57
N SER A 446 24.69 -13.48 -10.18
CA SER A 446 24.52 -12.30 -11.04
C SER A 446 24.60 -11.00 -10.24
N ARG A 447 25.08 -9.93 -10.88
CA ARG A 447 25.20 -8.60 -10.24
C ARG A 447 23.83 -8.16 -9.70
N GLY A 448 23.78 -7.82 -8.40
CA GLY A 448 22.53 -7.44 -7.70
C GLY A 448 21.71 -8.60 -7.12
N ALA A 449 22.08 -9.87 -7.35
CA ALA A 449 21.34 -11.04 -6.86
C ALA A 449 21.38 -11.25 -5.34
N LEU A 450 22.34 -10.61 -4.67
CA LEU A 450 22.50 -10.67 -3.22
C LEU A 450 21.59 -9.67 -2.48
N MET A 451 20.97 -8.75 -3.22
CA MET A 451 19.99 -7.83 -2.65
C MET A 451 18.68 -8.56 -2.40
N ASP A 452 17.89 -8.03 -1.46
CA ASP A 452 16.64 -8.61 -1.01
C ASP A 452 16.83 -10.00 -0.35
N LYS A 453 17.98 -10.23 0.31
CA LYS A 453 18.36 -11.46 1.02
C LYS A 453 18.85 -11.15 2.43
N PRO A 454 18.40 -11.86 3.48
CA PRO A 454 18.81 -11.56 4.87
C PRO A 454 20.24 -12.09 5.15
N LEU A 455 21.25 -11.42 4.59
CA LEU A 455 22.66 -11.82 4.75
C LEU A 455 23.22 -11.49 6.14
N VAL A 456 22.66 -10.46 6.77
CA VAL A 456 22.97 -9.98 8.11
C VAL A 456 21.65 -9.68 8.81
N LEU A 457 21.61 -9.89 10.13
CA LEU A 457 20.46 -9.60 10.97
C LEU A 457 20.84 -8.58 12.04
N THR A 458 20.20 -7.42 12.02
CA THR A 458 20.26 -6.42 13.09
C THR A 458 19.32 -6.82 14.21
N THR A 459 19.88 -7.08 15.40
CA THR A 459 19.10 -7.56 16.55
C THR A 459 18.67 -6.44 17.50
N ARG A 460 19.36 -5.30 17.48
CA ARG A 460 19.08 -4.13 18.30
C ARG A 460 19.06 -2.89 17.43
N LEU A 461 18.06 -2.03 17.64
CA LEU A 461 17.98 -0.76 16.95
C LEU A 461 18.76 0.33 17.69
N GLU A 462 19.51 1.12 16.92
CA GLU A 462 20.12 2.37 17.37
C GLU A 462 19.68 3.51 16.44
N ALA A 463 19.03 4.54 17.00
CA ALA A 463 18.52 5.67 16.21
C ALA A 463 19.65 6.47 15.51
N THR A 464 20.88 6.38 15.99
CA THR A 464 22.06 7.02 15.39
C THR A 464 22.49 6.38 14.07
N GLU A 465 22.12 5.12 13.83
CA GLU A 465 22.54 4.35 12.65
C GLU A 465 21.50 4.35 11.51
N VAL A 466 20.31 4.88 11.77
CA VAL A 466 19.22 4.92 10.78
C VAL A 466 19.27 6.16 9.90
N ASP A 467 18.45 6.16 8.84
CA ASP A 467 18.35 7.29 7.93
C ASP A 467 17.89 8.60 8.62
N LYS A 468 18.35 9.73 8.09
CA LYS A 468 18.05 11.08 8.60
C LYS A 468 16.58 11.44 8.52
N GLU A 469 15.79 10.82 7.65
CA GLU A 469 14.36 11.07 7.57
C GLU A 469 13.65 10.77 8.90
N ALA A 470 14.00 9.66 9.56
CA ALA A 470 13.46 9.33 10.88
C ALA A 470 13.91 10.33 11.96
N HIS A 471 15.03 11.01 11.78
CA HIS A 471 15.51 12.05 12.72
C HIS A 471 14.63 13.30 12.70
N ASN A 472 13.88 13.52 11.62
CA ASN A 472 13.00 14.68 11.44
C ASN A 472 11.57 14.43 11.97
N VAL A 473 11.30 13.27 12.58
CA VAL A 473 9.98 13.00 13.18
C VAL A 473 9.81 13.86 14.43
N ASP A 474 8.73 14.63 14.46
CA ASP A 474 8.33 15.44 15.62
C ASP A 474 7.80 14.52 16.72
N VAL A 475 8.31 14.72 17.95
CA VAL A 475 8.00 13.86 19.11
C VAL A 475 7.44 14.65 20.30
N GLY A 476 7.12 15.92 20.10
CA GLY A 476 6.47 16.76 21.11
C GLY A 476 4.98 16.47 21.25
N LEU A 477 4.43 16.64 22.45
CA LEU A 477 2.98 16.48 22.72
C LEU A 477 2.12 17.58 22.10
N ARG A 478 2.70 18.76 21.88
CA ARG A 478 2.05 19.90 21.25
C ARG A 478 3.10 20.79 20.61
N TYR A 479 2.73 21.46 19.53
CA TYR A 479 3.56 22.53 19.00
C TYR A 479 3.44 23.79 19.87
N PRO A 480 4.54 24.53 20.08
CA PRO A 480 4.52 25.79 20.82
C PRO A 480 3.77 26.89 20.03
N LEU A 481 3.30 27.93 20.72
CA LEU A 481 2.53 29.02 20.07
C LEU A 481 3.35 29.74 18.99
N GLU A 482 4.66 29.87 19.23
CA GLU A 482 5.65 30.47 18.33
C GLU A 482 5.68 29.75 16.97
N PHE A 483 5.50 28.42 16.95
CA PHE A 483 5.43 27.63 15.71
C PHE A 483 4.25 28.08 14.85
N TYR A 484 3.05 28.18 15.44
CA TYR A 484 1.85 28.59 14.71
C TYR A 484 1.94 30.04 14.20
N ARG A 485 2.54 30.94 14.99
CA ARG A 485 2.78 32.33 14.57
C ARG A 485 3.78 32.41 13.41
N ALA A 486 4.86 31.64 13.46
CA ALA A 486 5.85 31.57 12.39
C ALA A 486 5.25 30.97 11.10
N ALA A 487 4.43 29.93 11.22
CA ALA A 487 3.71 29.34 10.10
C ALA A 487 2.71 30.32 9.45
N ALA A 488 1.96 31.09 10.26
CA ALA A 488 1.07 32.14 9.76
C ALA A 488 1.83 33.25 9.00
N ALA A 489 3.05 33.56 9.45
CA ALA A 489 3.96 34.48 8.77
C ALA A 489 4.74 33.85 7.60
N ARG A 490 4.46 32.58 7.26
CA ARG A 490 5.13 31.81 6.19
C ARG A 490 6.66 31.78 6.31
N ARG A 491 7.17 31.74 7.54
CA ARG A 491 8.61 31.65 7.78
C ARG A 491 9.16 30.28 7.34
N PRO A 492 10.41 30.20 6.87
CA PRO A 492 11.06 28.94 6.54
C PRO A 492 11.11 27.97 7.73
N ALA A 493 10.90 26.68 7.48
CA ALA A 493 10.91 25.64 8.52
C ALA A 493 12.21 25.63 9.35
N LYS A 494 13.36 25.90 8.73
CA LYS A 494 14.68 25.94 9.41
C LYS A 494 14.76 26.97 10.55
N GLU A 495 13.99 28.06 10.49
CA GLU A 495 13.97 29.07 11.56
C GLU A 495 13.19 28.58 12.79
N VAL A 496 12.28 27.62 12.59
CA VAL A 496 11.35 27.11 13.61
C VAL A 496 11.80 25.73 14.10
N GLU A 497 12.62 25.02 13.32
CA GLU A 497 13.21 23.74 13.69
C GLU A 497 13.80 23.74 15.10
N PRO A 498 14.54 24.76 15.60
CA PRO A 498 15.10 24.76 16.95
C PRO A 498 14.08 24.64 18.09
N ILE A 499 12.83 25.10 17.89
CA ILE A 499 11.79 25.08 18.93
C ILE A 499 10.89 23.84 18.89
N VAL A 500 10.99 23.02 17.84
CA VAL A 500 10.24 21.76 17.70
C VAL A 500 11.08 20.59 18.20
N GLU A 501 10.53 19.74 19.06
CA GLU A 501 11.26 18.57 19.53
C GLU A 501 11.19 17.43 18.51
N THR A 502 12.35 16.96 18.04
CA THR A 502 12.48 15.90 17.03
C THR A 502 13.32 14.73 17.55
N VAL A 503 13.23 13.58 16.90
CA VAL A 503 14.08 12.40 17.20
C VAL A 503 15.56 12.75 17.10
N GLY A 504 15.96 13.54 16.10
CA GLY A 504 17.33 14.00 15.88
C GLY A 504 17.94 14.71 17.08
N LYS A 505 17.13 15.49 17.82
CA LYS A 505 17.57 16.20 19.04
C LYS A 505 17.71 15.30 20.26
N ARG A 506 17.17 14.08 20.21
CA ARG A 506 17.27 13.08 21.28
C ARG A 506 18.36 12.04 21.02
N LEU A 507 19.04 12.08 19.87
CA LEU A 507 20.12 11.15 19.54
C LEU A 507 21.22 11.14 20.60
N GLY A 508 21.77 9.96 20.88
CA GLY A 508 22.76 9.76 21.94
C GLY A 508 22.19 9.74 23.36
N THR A 509 20.87 9.85 23.53
CA THR A 509 20.18 9.73 24.82
C THR A 509 19.25 8.52 24.84
N GLU A 510 18.85 8.08 26.05
CA GLU A 510 17.86 7.00 26.24
C GLU A 510 16.49 7.33 25.62
N ARG A 511 16.17 8.62 25.41
CA ARG A 511 14.92 9.08 24.81
C ARG A 511 14.92 9.06 23.27
N SER A 512 16.00 8.62 22.66
CA SER A 512 16.09 8.48 21.19
C SER A 512 15.13 7.44 20.61
N LEU A 513 14.57 6.56 21.46
CA LEU A 513 13.69 5.46 21.09
C LEU A 513 12.46 5.32 22.02
N ALA A 514 12.21 6.32 22.88
CA ALA A 514 11.14 6.27 23.88
C ALA A 514 10.69 7.68 24.32
N GLY A 515 9.52 7.76 24.96
CA GLY A 515 8.90 9.00 25.41
C GLY A 515 8.40 9.87 24.25
N TYR A 516 7.93 9.26 23.16
CA TYR A 516 7.43 9.97 22.00
C TYR A 516 6.06 10.56 22.33
N GLY A 517 5.83 11.81 21.94
CA GLY A 517 4.54 12.46 22.02
C GLY A 517 3.73 12.32 20.73
N ILE A 518 2.41 12.45 20.85
CA ILE A 518 1.51 12.65 19.71
C ILE A 518 0.71 13.93 19.91
N THR A 519 0.44 14.64 18.83
CA THR A 519 -0.36 15.88 18.85
C THR A 519 -1.85 15.61 18.70
N HIS A 520 -2.20 14.53 17.99
CA HIS A 520 -3.57 14.14 17.70
C HIS A 520 -3.75 12.65 17.95
N ASP A 521 -4.75 12.31 18.75
CA ASP A 521 -5.17 10.94 18.99
C ASP A 521 -6.21 10.52 17.93
N THR A 522 -6.29 9.22 17.67
CA THR A 522 -7.28 8.62 16.78
C THR A 522 -8.11 7.58 17.55
N ALA A 523 -9.35 7.34 17.13
CA ALA A 523 -10.16 6.32 17.80
C ALA A 523 -9.58 4.90 17.60
N ARG A 524 -9.14 4.62 16.36
CA ARG A 524 -8.43 3.40 15.95
C ARG A 524 -7.48 3.72 14.80
N VAL A 525 -6.34 3.04 14.74
CA VAL A 525 -5.38 3.14 13.62
C VAL A 525 -5.98 2.70 12.27
N ALA A 526 -6.92 1.75 12.30
CA ALA A 526 -7.61 1.20 11.13
C ALA A 526 -9.11 1.51 11.13
N ALA A 527 -9.50 2.73 11.51
CA ALA A 527 -10.92 3.16 11.53
C ALA A 527 -11.52 3.37 10.12
N GLY A 528 -10.68 3.61 9.11
CA GLY A 528 -11.11 3.86 7.74
C GLY A 528 -11.33 2.59 6.91
N PRO A 529 -11.66 2.73 5.61
CA PRO A 529 -11.74 1.61 4.68
C PRO A 529 -10.41 0.85 4.62
N VAL A 530 -10.44 -0.45 4.95
CA VAL A 530 -9.23 -1.29 5.04
C VAL A 530 -8.71 -1.79 3.69
N ARG A 531 -9.51 -1.63 2.63
CA ARG A 531 -9.15 -1.96 1.25
C ARG A 531 -9.56 -0.83 0.33
N SER A 532 -8.69 -0.52 -0.61
CA SER A 532 -8.99 0.47 -1.65
C SER A 532 -9.96 -0.10 -2.66
N ALA A 533 -10.91 0.74 -3.10
CA ALA A 533 -11.82 0.42 -4.19
C ALA A 533 -11.08 0.08 -5.50
N TYR A 534 -9.79 0.45 -5.61
CA TYR A 534 -8.91 0.08 -6.71
C TYR A 534 -8.74 -1.43 -6.83
N ARG A 535 -8.64 -2.16 -5.71
CA ARG A 535 -8.47 -3.63 -5.71
C ARG A 535 -9.75 -4.37 -6.12
N ASP A 536 -10.91 -3.76 -5.94
CA ASP A 536 -12.21 -4.35 -6.29
C ASP A 536 -12.62 -4.13 -7.76
N SER A 537 -11.84 -3.33 -8.49
CA SER A 537 -12.13 -2.98 -9.88
C SER A 537 -11.94 -4.18 -10.81
N ARG A 538 -12.93 -4.46 -11.66
CA ARG A 538 -12.89 -5.62 -12.56
C ARG A 538 -12.04 -5.37 -13.81
N SER A 539 -11.89 -4.11 -14.22
CA SER A 539 -11.16 -3.72 -15.43
C SER A 539 -10.60 -2.31 -15.36
N MET A 540 -9.63 -2.00 -16.23
CA MET A 540 -9.09 -0.63 -16.37
C MET A 540 -10.16 0.39 -16.78
N SER A 541 -11.10 0.02 -17.64
CA SER A 541 -12.19 0.91 -18.06
C SER A 541 -13.09 1.29 -16.89
N ASP A 542 -13.49 0.31 -16.06
CA ASP A 542 -14.27 0.51 -14.84
C ASP A 542 -13.52 1.44 -13.86
N MET A 543 -12.20 1.26 -13.70
CA MET A 543 -11.38 2.15 -12.87
C MET A 543 -11.42 3.60 -13.33
N VAL A 544 -11.25 3.84 -14.63
CA VAL A 544 -11.25 5.21 -15.18
C VAL A 544 -12.61 5.85 -15.06
N GLU A 545 -13.70 5.11 -15.35
CA GLU A 545 -15.06 5.61 -15.23
C GLU A 545 -15.38 6.02 -13.79
N ARG A 546 -15.05 5.17 -12.81
CA ARG A 546 -15.20 5.50 -11.38
C ARG A 546 -14.36 6.71 -10.97
N SER A 547 -13.14 6.81 -11.48
CA SER A 547 -12.27 7.96 -11.23
C SER A 547 -12.89 9.25 -11.75
N ILE A 548 -13.49 9.24 -12.94
CA ILE A 548 -14.13 10.43 -13.53
C ILE A 548 -15.33 10.88 -12.70
N VAL A 549 -16.17 9.93 -12.30
CA VAL A 549 -17.32 10.20 -11.42
C VAL A 549 -16.86 10.79 -10.07
N LEU A 550 -15.74 10.34 -9.53
CA LEU A 550 -15.17 10.93 -8.32
C LEU A 550 -14.66 12.34 -8.58
N THR A 551 -13.91 12.57 -9.66
CA THR A 551 -13.37 13.89 -9.98
C THR A 551 -14.47 14.91 -10.27
N SER A 552 -15.60 14.52 -10.87
CA SER A 552 -16.72 15.43 -11.13
C SER A 552 -17.46 15.86 -9.86
N ARG A 553 -17.27 15.15 -8.74
CA ARG A 553 -17.83 15.50 -7.42
C ARG A 553 -16.90 16.39 -6.60
N ILE A 554 -15.62 16.50 -6.98
CA ILE A 554 -14.61 17.22 -6.20
C ILE A 554 -14.37 18.59 -6.83
N ARG A 555 -14.77 19.66 -6.12
CA ARG A 555 -14.56 21.06 -6.55
C ARG A 555 -13.11 21.40 -6.90
N ALA A 556 -12.15 20.78 -6.24
CA ALA A 556 -10.73 21.06 -6.42
C ALA A 556 -10.12 20.43 -7.69
N VAL A 557 -10.88 19.63 -8.45
CA VAL A 557 -10.37 18.90 -9.62
C VAL A 557 -11.08 19.35 -10.88
N ASP A 558 -10.30 19.77 -11.88
CA ASP A 558 -10.79 19.97 -13.25
C ASP A 558 -10.82 18.61 -13.97
N VAL A 559 -12.02 18.15 -14.32
CA VAL A 559 -12.25 16.86 -14.98
C VAL A 559 -11.58 16.80 -16.35
N ALA A 560 -11.68 17.87 -17.15
CA ALA A 560 -11.12 17.92 -18.51
C ALA A 560 -9.60 17.85 -18.45
N GLN A 561 -8.98 18.56 -17.51
CA GLN A 561 -7.54 18.52 -17.29
C GLN A 561 -7.08 17.14 -16.80
N ALA A 562 -7.80 16.54 -15.84
CA ALA A 562 -7.48 15.21 -15.31
C ALA A 562 -7.53 14.14 -16.41
N VAL A 563 -8.59 14.13 -17.23
CA VAL A 563 -8.73 13.19 -18.35
C VAL A 563 -7.64 13.43 -19.41
N THR A 564 -7.35 14.69 -19.73
CA THR A 564 -6.27 15.04 -20.68
C THR A 564 -4.91 14.51 -20.21
N LEU A 565 -4.61 14.57 -18.91
CA LEU A 565 -3.39 14.04 -18.33
C LEU A 565 -3.32 12.52 -18.47
N VAL A 566 -4.42 11.80 -18.15
CA VAL A 566 -4.47 10.33 -18.27
C VAL A 566 -4.26 9.88 -19.72
N LEU A 567 -4.93 10.54 -20.67
CA LEU A 567 -4.81 10.25 -22.11
C LEU A 567 -3.37 10.43 -22.59
N ASN A 568 -2.74 11.56 -22.27
CA ASN A 568 -1.39 11.87 -22.77
C ASN A 568 -0.27 11.11 -22.06
N ALA A 569 -0.40 10.84 -20.76
CA ALA A 569 0.66 10.20 -19.98
C ALA A 569 0.65 8.67 -20.06
N HIS A 570 -0.53 8.07 -20.26
CA HIS A 570 -0.68 6.61 -20.21
C HIS A 570 -1.22 6.03 -21.51
N PHE A 571 -2.41 6.45 -21.97
CA PHE A 571 -3.10 5.71 -23.02
C PHE A 571 -2.52 5.94 -24.41
N LEU A 572 -2.26 7.18 -24.79
CA LEU A 572 -1.66 7.49 -26.10
C LEU A 572 -0.25 6.90 -26.23
N PRO A 573 0.66 7.03 -25.24
CA PRO A 573 1.95 6.33 -25.26
C PRO A 573 1.83 4.81 -25.38
N ASP A 574 0.92 4.17 -24.63
CA ASP A 574 0.72 2.72 -24.69
C ASP A 574 0.20 2.27 -26.07
N LEU A 575 -0.78 2.97 -26.64
CA LEU A 575 -1.31 2.67 -27.98
C LEU A 575 -0.23 2.78 -29.04
N MET A 576 0.53 3.89 -29.04
CA MET A 576 1.62 4.11 -29.99
C MET A 576 2.76 3.11 -29.80
N GLY A 577 3.11 2.82 -28.55
CA GLY A 577 4.15 1.86 -28.18
C GLY A 577 3.80 0.44 -28.63
N ASN A 578 2.59 -0.02 -28.33
CA ASN A 578 2.10 -1.33 -28.75
C ASN A 578 2.00 -1.43 -30.28
N LEU A 579 1.56 -0.38 -30.96
CA LEU A 579 1.51 -0.33 -32.42
C LEU A 579 2.90 -0.49 -33.04
N LYS A 580 3.89 0.26 -32.53
CA LYS A 580 5.29 0.16 -32.96
C LYS A 580 5.88 -1.22 -32.67
N SER A 581 5.62 -1.77 -31.48
CA SER A 581 6.09 -3.11 -31.10
C SER A 581 5.44 -4.19 -31.95
N TYR A 582 4.17 -4.07 -32.31
CA TYR A 582 3.49 -5.01 -33.22
C TYR A 582 4.11 -5.00 -34.62
N ALA A 583 4.39 -3.81 -35.17
CA ALA A 583 5.00 -3.67 -36.50
C ALA A 583 6.46 -4.19 -36.55
N THR A 584 7.16 -4.22 -35.40
CA THR A 584 8.57 -4.62 -35.30
C THR A 584 8.80 -5.95 -34.57
N GLN A 585 7.72 -6.71 -34.34
CA GLN A 585 7.73 -7.89 -33.48
C GLN A 585 8.59 -9.04 -34.01
N LYS A 586 8.98 -9.94 -33.11
CA LYS A 586 9.62 -11.23 -33.44
C LYS A 586 8.59 -12.36 -33.35
N PHE A 587 8.89 -13.47 -33.99
CA PHE A 587 8.09 -14.69 -33.95
C PHE A 587 8.83 -15.76 -33.16
N ARG A 588 8.13 -16.49 -32.29
CA ARG A 588 8.74 -17.52 -31.43
C ARG A 588 8.12 -18.88 -31.73
N CYS A 589 8.95 -19.90 -31.92
CA CYS A 589 8.45 -21.26 -32.05
C CYS A 589 7.87 -21.75 -30.72
N LYS A 590 6.65 -22.30 -30.75
CA LYS A 590 5.96 -22.86 -29.58
C LYS A 590 6.69 -24.06 -28.97
N VAL A 591 7.47 -24.80 -29.77
CA VAL A 591 8.09 -26.06 -29.37
C VAL A 591 9.53 -25.86 -28.91
N CYS A 592 10.42 -25.34 -29.77
CA CYS A 592 11.83 -25.15 -29.41
C CYS A 592 12.12 -23.80 -28.75
N GLY A 593 11.22 -22.83 -28.86
CA GLY A 593 11.40 -21.49 -28.28
C GLY A 593 12.33 -20.57 -29.06
N THR A 594 12.89 -21.00 -30.20
CA THR A 594 13.71 -20.16 -31.09
C THR A 594 12.94 -18.93 -31.55
N SER A 595 13.61 -17.78 -31.54
CA SER A 595 13.04 -16.49 -31.94
C SER A 595 13.57 -16.08 -33.30
N TYR A 596 12.65 -15.81 -34.23
CA TYR A 596 12.92 -15.33 -35.57
C TYR A 596 12.54 -13.86 -35.70
N ARG A 597 13.45 -13.05 -36.26
CA ARG A 597 13.15 -11.65 -36.59
C ARG A 597 12.11 -11.53 -37.69
N ARG A 598 12.09 -12.47 -38.64
CA ARG A 598 11.09 -12.58 -39.71
C ARG A 598 10.64 -14.04 -39.76
N PRO A 599 9.33 -14.31 -39.92
CA PRO A 599 8.87 -15.68 -40.03
C PRO A 599 9.48 -16.30 -41.32
N PRO A 600 9.99 -17.55 -41.28
CA PRO A 600 10.36 -18.29 -42.47
C PRO A 600 9.18 -18.36 -43.43
N LEU A 601 9.45 -18.35 -44.74
CA LEU A 601 8.40 -18.41 -45.79
C LEU A 601 7.54 -19.67 -45.69
N ALA A 602 8.08 -20.76 -45.13
CA ALA A 602 7.33 -21.99 -44.88
C ALA A 602 6.27 -21.86 -43.77
N GLY A 603 6.24 -20.74 -43.03
CA GLY A 603 5.31 -20.52 -41.90
C GLY A 603 5.62 -21.36 -40.65
N ARG A 604 6.53 -22.31 -40.75
CA ARG A 604 6.94 -23.22 -39.67
C ARG A 604 8.38 -22.94 -39.24
N CYS A 605 8.72 -23.41 -38.04
CA CYS A 605 10.08 -23.37 -37.55
C CYS A 605 11.03 -24.17 -38.49
N GLY A 606 12.28 -23.74 -38.58
CA GLY A 606 13.32 -24.40 -39.38
C GLY A 606 14.53 -24.80 -38.55
N GLU A 607 14.45 -24.67 -37.22
CA GLU A 607 15.60 -24.85 -36.33
C GLU A 607 16.06 -26.31 -36.30
N VAL A 608 17.36 -26.55 -36.42
CA VAL A 608 17.94 -27.89 -36.31
C VAL A 608 18.10 -28.23 -34.82
N ARG A 609 17.51 -29.36 -34.39
CA ARG A 609 17.59 -29.79 -32.98
C ARG A 609 18.94 -30.45 -32.67
N PRO A 610 19.44 -30.34 -31.41
CA PRO A 610 20.60 -31.11 -30.97
C PRO A 610 20.24 -32.61 -30.97
N GLY A 611 20.76 -33.36 -31.94
CA GLY A 611 20.39 -34.77 -32.18
C GLY A 611 19.95 -35.09 -33.61
N GLY A 612 19.83 -34.07 -34.48
CA GLY A 612 19.39 -34.22 -35.87
C GLY A 612 17.87 -34.10 -36.01
N GLY A 613 17.43 -33.52 -37.14
CA GLY A 613 16.02 -33.22 -37.44
C GLY A 613 15.66 -31.73 -37.30
N ARG A 614 14.76 -31.25 -38.18
CA ARG A 614 14.26 -29.87 -38.15
C ARG A 614 13.02 -29.77 -37.24
N CYS A 615 12.96 -28.71 -36.45
CA CYS A 615 11.81 -28.40 -35.63
C CYS A 615 10.68 -27.86 -36.51
N ASP A 616 9.56 -28.57 -36.60
CA ASP A 616 8.42 -28.19 -37.45
C ASP A 616 7.28 -27.51 -36.66
N GLY A 617 7.64 -26.79 -35.59
CA GLY A 617 6.66 -26.18 -34.68
C GLY A 617 6.10 -24.85 -35.19
N ASP A 618 4.85 -24.56 -34.84
CA ASP A 618 4.18 -23.30 -35.15
C ASP A 618 4.91 -22.09 -34.56
N LEU A 619 4.90 -21.00 -35.32
CA LEU A 619 5.46 -19.72 -34.93
C LEU A 619 4.36 -18.81 -34.38
N LEU A 620 4.54 -18.38 -33.14
CA LEU A 620 3.63 -17.47 -32.47
C LEU A 620 4.16 -16.04 -32.56
N ALA A 621 3.25 -15.11 -32.86
CA ALA A 621 3.48 -13.69 -32.68
C ALA A 621 3.79 -13.38 -31.21
N THR A 622 4.68 -12.42 -30.97
CA THR A 622 4.98 -11.96 -29.59
C THR A 622 4.02 -10.87 -29.13
N VAL A 623 3.41 -10.14 -30.07
CA VAL A 623 2.40 -9.11 -29.81
C VAL A 623 1.18 -9.40 -30.69
N TYR A 624 0.00 -9.47 -30.06
CA TYR A 624 -1.26 -9.78 -30.74
C TYR A 624 -2.09 -8.51 -31.00
N GLU A 625 -2.90 -8.50 -32.06
CA GLU A 625 -3.77 -7.36 -32.42
C GLU A 625 -4.61 -6.84 -31.23
N GLY A 626 -5.23 -7.75 -30.47
CA GLY A 626 -6.06 -7.39 -29.32
C GLY A 626 -5.31 -6.56 -28.26
N SER A 627 -4.00 -6.77 -28.10
CA SER A 627 -3.18 -5.97 -27.17
C SER A 627 -2.98 -4.53 -27.66
N VAL A 628 -2.95 -4.33 -28.99
CA VAL A 628 -2.77 -3.02 -29.62
C VAL A 628 -4.08 -2.22 -29.59
N ARG A 629 -5.22 -2.87 -29.82
CA ARG A 629 -6.55 -2.21 -29.82
C ARG A 629 -7.14 -1.95 -28.43
N LYS A 630 -6.59 -2.58 -27.39
CA LYS A 630 -7.16 -2.64 -26.03
C LYS A 630 -7.70 -1.30 -25.49
N TYR A 631 -6.95 -0.20 -25.66
CA TYR A 631 -7.29 1.09 -25.06
C TYR A 631 -7.95 2.09 -26.03
N LEU A 632 -8.11 1.74 -27.31
CA LEU A 632 -8.66 2.66 -28.30
C LEU A 632 -10.12 3.05 -27.99
N PRO A 633 -11.05 2.10 -27.71
CA PRO A 633 -12.45 2.45 -27.44
C PRO A 633 -12.61 3.33 -26.20
N LEU A 634 -11.82 3.05 -25.15
CA LEU A 634 -11.83 3.88 -23.95
C LEU A 634 -11.30 5.29 -24.25
N SER A 635 -10.20 5.40 -24.99
CA SER A 635 -9.62 6.70 -25.37
C SER A 635 -10.60 7.55 -26.17
N GLN A 636 -11.34 6.95 -27.11
CA GLN A 636 -12.38 7.64 -27.89
C GLN A 636 -13.49 8.19 -26.99
N ARG A 637 -14.07 7.36 -26.11
CA ARG A 637 -15.10 7.79 -25.14
C ARG A 637 -14.60 8.93 -24.25
N LEU A 638 -13.36 8.87 -23.77
CA LEU A 638 -12.78 9.93 -22.95
C LEU A 638 -12.57 11.24 -23.72
N SER A 639 -12.35 11.16 -25.02
CA SER A 639 -12.15 12.34 -25.87
C SER A 639 -13.42 13.14 -26.10
N GLU A 640 -14.59 12.52 -25.87
CA GLU A 640 -15.92 13.14 -25.99
C GLU A 640 -16.27 14.02 -24.78
N ILE A 641 -15.52 13.93 -23.67
CA ILE A 641 -15.74 14.76 -22.49
C ILE A 641 -15.55 16.25 -22.85
N ASP A 642 -16.42 17.08 -22.29
CA ASP A 642 -16.39 18.53 -22.47
C ASP A 642 -15.08 19.12 -21.94
N GLY A 643 -14.51 20.08 -22.68
CA GLY A 643 -13.24 20.73 -22.34
C GLY A 643 -11.98 20.01 -22.86
N ILE A 644 -12.09 18.82 -23.47
CA ILE A 644 -10.94 18.16 -24.12
C ILE A 644 -10.54 18.90 -25.39
N THR A 645 -9.24 19.16 -25.54
CA THR A 645 -8.72 19.95 -26.66
C THR A 645 -8.84 19.22 -28.01
N PRO A 646 -9.09 19.95 -29.12
CA PRO A 646 -9.14 19.35 -30.46
C PRO A 646 -7.88 18.56 -30.84
N TYR A 647 -6.71 18.99 -30.35
CA TYR A 647 -5.44 18.31 -30.59
C TYR A 647 -5.44 16.86 -30.05
N VAL A 648 -5.91 16.65 -28.83
CA VAL A 648 -5.98 15.31 -28.23
C VAL A 648 -6.95 14.43 -28.99
N ARG A 649 -8.13 14.97 -29.37
CA ARG A 649 -9.11 14.26 -30.20
C ARG A 649 -8.52 13.82 -31.54
N GLN A 650 -7.83 14.72 -32.24
CA GLN A 650 -7.17 14.42 -33.51
C GLN A 650 -6.09 13.34 -33.38
N ARG A 651 -5.27 13.36 -32.31
CA ARG A 651 -4.26 12.31 -32.08
C ARG A 651 -4.88 10.93 -31.93
N ILE A 652 -5.98 10.84 -31.18
CA ILE A 652 -6.71 9.57 -31.00
C ILE A 652 -7.27 9.11 -32.34
N GLN A 653 -7.86 10.02 -33.14
CA GLN A 653 -8.38 9.71 -34.46
C GLN A 653 -7.31 9.18 -35.41
N VAL A 654 -6.14 9.84 -35.49
CA VAL A 654 -5.03 9.39 -36.34
C VAL A 654 -4.56 7.98 -35.97
N ILE A 655 -4.51 7.66 -34.67
CA ILE A 655 -4.16 6.31 -34.20
C ILE A 655 -5.27 5.32 -34.57
N ALA A 656 -6.53 5.70 -34.43
CA ALA A 656 -7.67 4.87 -34.81
C ALA A 656 -7.61 4.51 -36.31
N ASP A 657 -7.37 5.51 -37.17
CA ASP A 657 -7.26 5.33 -38.61
C ASP A 657 -6.05 4.46 -38.99
N SER A 658 -4.91 4.67 -38.33
CA SER A 658 -3.71 3.85 -38.51
C SER A 658 -3.97 2.38 -38.16
N LEU A 659 -4.69 2.11 -37.07
CA LEU A 659 -5.07 0.76 -36.67
C LEU A 659 -6.07 0.14 -37.64
N ALA A 660 -7.06 0.91 -38.12
CA ALA A 660 -8.00 0.43 -39.12
C ALA A 660 -7.30 0.09 -40.44
N SER A 661 -6.28 0.86 -40.83
CA SER A 661 -5.48 0.60 -42.04
C SER A 661 -4.57 -0.62 -41.90
N LEU A 662 -3.94 -0.83 -40.75
CA LEU A 662 -3.04 -1.97 -40.50
C LEU A 662 -3.78 -3.29 -40.30
N PHE A 663 -4.99 -3.21 -39.75
CA PHE A 663 -5.86 -4.34 -39.49
C PHE A 663 -7.19 -4.11 -40.22
N PRO A 664 -7.19 -4.19 -41.56
CA PRO A 664 -8.42 -4.16 -42.32
C PRO A 664 -9.27 -5.34 -41.82
N GLY A 665 -10.45 -5.04 -41.28
CA GLY A 665 -11.29 -6.05 -40.64
C GLY A 665 -11.45 -7.27 -41.54
N ALA A 666 -11.16 -8.45 -41.01
CA ALA A 666 -11.54 -9.71 -41.66
C ALA A 666 -13.07 -9.77 -41.69
N GLY A 667 -13.67 -9.26 -42.77
CA GLY A 667 -15.12 -9.16 -42.95
C GLY A 667 -15.79 -8.29 -41.89
N ALA A 668 -16.04 -7.02 -42.22
CA ALA A 668 -17.07 -6.28 -41.49
C ALA A 668 -18.39 -7.05 -41.63
N GLN A 669 -18.82 -7.73 -40.57
CA GLN A 669 -20.22 -8.07 -40.42
C GLN A 669 -20.93 -6.74 -40.20
N THR A 670 -21.45 -6.16 -41.28
CA THR A 670 -22.27 -4.96 -41.23
C THR A 670 -23.50 -5.26 -40.39
N THR A 671 -23.57 -4.71 -39.18
CA THR A 671 -24.83 -4.64 -38.45
C THR A 671 -25.72 -3.60 -39.14
N LEU A 672 -27.00 -3.96 -39.33
CA LEU A 672 -28.00 -3.15 -40.05
C LEU A 672 -28.28 -1.80 -39.39
N ASP A 673 -27.85 -1.62 -38.15
CA ASP A 673 -28.03 -0.43 -37.31
C ASP A 673 -27.36 0.82 -37.89
N ARG A 674 -26.37 0.67 -38.78
CA ARG A 674 -25.71 1.80 -39.47
C ARG A 674 -26.56 2.47 -40.56
N PHE A 675 -27.69 1.88 -40.94
CA PHE A 675 -28.60 2.43 -41.97
C PHE A 675 -29.97 2.83 -41.43
N ALA A 676 -30.22 2.74 -40.13
CA ALA A 676 -31.44 3.28 -39.55
C ALA A 676 -31.29 4.82 -39.40
N PRO A 677 -32.18 5.63 -39.99
CA PRO A 677 -32.22 7.07 -39.67
C PRO A 677 -32.55 7.23 -38.17
N PRO A 678 -32.01 8.27 -37.51
CA PRO A 678 -32.27 8.49 -36.08
C PRO A 678 -33.77 8.73 -35.84
N PRO A 679 -34.31 8.34 -34.67
CA PRO A 679 -35.65 8.73 -34.24
C PRO A 679 -35.76 10.24 -33.97
#